data_AF-A0A6P7PDR8-F1
#
_entry.id   AF-A0A6P7PDR8-F1
#
_cell.length_a   1.000
_cell.length_b   1.000
_cell.length_c   1.000
_cell.angle_alpha   90.00
_cell.angle_beta   90.00
_cell.angle_gamma   90.00
#
_symmetry.space_group_name_H-M   'P 1'
#
loop_
_entity.id
_entity.type
_entity.pdbx_description
1 polymer ?
#
loop_
_entity_poly.entity_id
_entity_poly.type
_entity_poly.pdbx_seq_one_letter_code
_entity_poly.pdbx_strand_id
1 'polypeptide(L)'
;MPPKKHQTKTANVSSSLDLESEDISLETTVPTTEDVSSSDEQKGASQKVTRQLIERKELLHNVQLLKIELSQKNLVIDNMKADHMSKIEELEEKLNDALHQKQVLALRLDSQLKIAQEENRKQQGLRKQEMDAILLRQQQLEETNRHLCEKAGELRRSLRDLDISQDRYHELRDLPEEKLSIQEYVAMRFYEVVTPLRGQVAELSVKRGSLTEDLDTHRTQMKALMESYEEERRLRTELELRSQRLTLELADTKQQIQEGDYRRENYPNVKRERDNFEAELKELKRRLETLDLSHTALTRERDTLRKEVAILQQSVSLLQKDKEYLHRQNMELNVRCAHEEDRLERLQVQLEDTKKAREDAYEKYVASRDHYKSEYEAKLREELENIRLKTCQEIDNLQRTSREMYERENRNLREARDNAVLEKDRAVATEKDIQSRYDQLLEQFRQLQLGTDSRVAELSNQAKLHSFEAERAQMVKEETAKALAQCQVECEKQQKKLELLTQEFYRLQTSSEKQVAELQARTVQQATQLETYEKLEQELDHITMQAAEIENEEEAERVLFSYGYGANVPTTAKRRLKQSVHLARRVLQLERQNTSLRRELDRTKSQTGQISQELSSANQLLQQAQQPYSYLIETVKQRDAQIGTLKERIASLEDDVSSLRKERNSLQQVKNDMAADLERLLSHRESSCPQG
;
A
#
# COMPACT_ATOMS: atom_id res chain seq x y z
N MET A 1 59.73 -23.87 -15.69
CA MET A 1 60.10 -22.70 -14.85
C MET A 1 59.71 -21.45 -15.64
N PRO A 2 59.11 -20.38 -15.09
CA PRO A 2 59.10 -19.82 -13.71
C PRO A 2 57.64 -19.64 -13.18
N PRO A 3 57.30 -18.72 -12.23
CA PRO A 3 57.66 -18.74 -10.80
C PRO A 3 56.47 -18.67 -9.81
N LYS A 4 56.80 -19.00 -8.54
CA LYS A 4 56.35 -18.43 -7.26
C LYS A 4 54.85 -18.48 -6.87
N LYS A 5 54.55 -19.43 -5.98
CA LYS A 5 53.47 -19.33 -4.98
C LYS A 5 53.87 -18.30 -3.91
N HIS A 6 52.96 -17.37 -3.61
CA HIS A 6 52.96 -16.58 -2.38
C HIS A 6 51.67 -16.93 -1.61
N GLN A 7 51.86 -17.47 -0.40
CA GLN A 7 50.83 -17.55 0.63
C GLN A 7 50.67 -16.15 1.22
N THR A 8 49.49 -15.57 1.06
CA THR A 8 49.08 -14.37 1.78
C THR A 8 48.43 -14.76 3.10
N LYS A 9 48.98 -14.18 4.16
CA LYS A 9 48.50 -14.20 5.54
C LYS A 9 47.12 -13.56 5.62
N THR A 10 46.21 -14.19 6.37
CA THR A 10 44.98 -13.57 6.87
C THR A 10 45.35 -12.56 7.96
N ALA A 11 45.31 -11.28 7.61
CA ALA A 11 45.31 -10.17 8.56
C ALA A 11 43.85 -9.83 8.88
N ASN A 12 43.41 -10.14 10.10
CA ASN A 12 42.21 -9.54 10.68
C ASN A 12 42.61 -8.17 11.21
N VAL A 13 42.06 -7.11 10.60
CA VAL A 13 42.13 -5.73 11.08
C VAL A 13 40.72 -5.18 11.14
N SER A 14 40.31 -4.87 12.37
CA SER A 14 39.32 -3.85 12.78
C SER A 14 39.57 -3.72 14.30
N SER A 15 40.44 -2.84 14.79
CA SER A 15 40.26 -1.39 15.00
C SER A 15 38.88 -1.09 15.60
N SER A 16 38.73 -1.08 16.93
CA SER A 16 39.05 0.03 17.86
C SER A 16 38.08 1.20 17.70
N LEU A 17 37.26 1.44 18.73
CA LEU A 17 37.11 2.73 19.40
C LEU A 17 36.20 2.63 20.63
N ASP A 18 36.87 2.79 21.77
CA ASP A 18 36.48 3.30 23.08
C ASP A 18 35.11 3.97 23.23
N LEU A 19 34.48 3.68 24.37
CA LEU A 19 33.95 4.70 25.27
C LEU A 19 33.85 4.11 26.69
N GLU A 20 34.82 4.50 27.51
CA GLU A 20 34.75 4.46 28.96
C GLU A 20 33.52 5.24 29.41
N SER A 21 32.56 4.57 30.06
CA SER A 21 31.52 5.23 30.84
C SER A 21 31.81 4.99 32.32
N GLU A 22 32.43 6.00 32.93
CA GLU A 22 32.40 6.23 34.36
C GLU A 22 30.94 6.43 34.78
N ASP A 23 30.31 5.41 35.36
CA ASP A 23 29.04 5.58 36.06
C ASP A 23 29.31 6.16 37.44
N ILE A 24 29.15 7.49 37.51
CA ILE A 24 29.00 8.28 38.73
C ILE A 24 27.72 7.80 39.43
N SER A 25 27.93 7.07 40.53
CA SER A 25 26.92 6.63 41.46
C SER A 25 26.26 7.85 42.14
N LEU A 26 25.05 8.18 41.68
CA LEU A 26 24.17 9.17 42.29
C LEU A 26 23.59 8.65 43.61
N GLU A 27 24.20 9.08 44.71
CA GLU A 27 23.67 9.00 46.07
C GLU A 27 22.24 9.58 46.12
N THR A 28 21.28 8.70 46.35
CA THR A 28 19.90 9.08 46.68
C THR A 28 19.74 8.96 48.20
N THR A 29 19.94 10.06 48.92
CA THR A 29 19.73 10.11 50.36
C THR A 29 18.26 10.39 50.68
N VAL A 30 17.62 9.44 51.36
CA VAL A 30 16.34 9.63 52.07
C VAL A 30 16.68 9.72 53.57
N PRO A 31 16.07 10.65 54.32
CA PRO A 31 16.52 11.00 55.66
C PRO A 31 15.93 10.08 56.74
N THR A 32 16.78 9.63 57.66
CA THR A 32 16.38 9.16 59.00
C THR A 32 17.23 9.88 60.04
N THR A 33 16.59 10.87 60.66
CA THR A 33 16.56 11.24 62.09
C THR A 33 17.64 10.74 63.08
N GLU A 34 17.93 11.64 64.03
CA GLU A 34 18.65 11.48 65.33
C GLU A 34 20.20 11.51 65.21
N ASP A 35 21.00 12.25 65.99
CA ASP A 35 20.76 13.05 67.19
C ASP A 35 22.01 13.93 67.51
N VAL A 36 21.81 14.98 68.34
CA VAL A 36 22.80 15.75 69.17
C VAL A 36 23.90 16.61 68.51
N SER A 37 23.87 17.94 68.76
CA SER A 37 24.81 18.66 69.66
C SER A 37 25.10 20.14 69.28
N SER A 38 24.77 21.02 70.25
CA SER A 38 25.31 22.35 70.69
C SER A 38 26.07 23.30 69.72
N SER A 39 26.11 24.63 69.87
CA SER A 39 25.82 25.58 70.97
C SER A 39 25.77 27.01 70.38
N ASP A 40 25.00 27.90 71.03
CA ASP A 40 25.29 29.31 71.43
C ASP A 40 26.11 30.25 70.52
N GLU A 41 25.93 31.57 70.50
CA GLU A 41 25.03 32.58 71.07
C GLU A 41 25.39 33.85 70.28
N GLN A 42 24.44 34.78 70.03
CA GLN A 42 24.62 36.20 70.37
C GLN A 42 23.38 37.03 70.02
N LYS A 43 22.91 37.75 71.04
CA LYS A 43 21.72 38.59 71.10
C LYS A 43 21.97 39.98 70.49
N GLY A 44 20.92 40.54 69.86
CA GLY A 44 20.65 41.98 69.88
C GLY A 44 20.45 42.69 68.53
N ALA A 45 19.24 42.61 67.94
CA ALA A 45 18.68 43.65 67.03
C ALA A 45 17.21 43.33 66.60
N SER A 46 16.34 42.96 67.54
CA SER A 46 15.05 42.27 67.33
C SER A 46 13.89 43.02 66.64
N GLN A 47 14.07 44.21 66.04
CA GLN A 47 12.96 44.90 65.33
C GLN A 47 13.27 45.37 63.90
N LYS A 48 14.54 45.55 63.50
CA LYS A 48 14.94 45.68 62.08
C LYS A 48 15.32 44.33 61.47
N VAL A 49 15.84 43.43 62.31
CA VAL A 49 16.19 42.05 61.94
C VAL A 49 14.96 41.24 61.58
N THR A 50 13.77 41.52 62.12
CA THR A 50 12.53 40.82 61.73
C THR A 50 12.07 41.17 60.32
N ARG A 51 12.09 42.45 59.90
CA ARG A 51 11.73 42.84 58.53
C ARG A 51 12.77 42.38 57.50
N GLN A 52 14.06 42.54 57.83
CA GLN A 52 15.15 42.01 56.99
C GLN A 52 15.18 40.47 56.96
N LEU A 53 14.77 39.78 58.04
CA LEU A 53 14.58 38.32 57.99
C LEU A 53 13.41 37.92 57.12
N ILE A 54 12.31 38.67 57.14
CA ILE A 54 11.13 38.38 56.32
C ILE A 54 11.47 38.58 54.85
N GLU A 55 12.09 39.70 54.47
CA GLU A 55 12.58 39.93 53.10
C GLU A 55 13.64 38.88 52.69
N ARG A 56 14.55 38.49 53.60
CA ARG A 56 15.52 37.43 53.33
C ARG A 56 14.85 36.06 53.18
N LYS A 57 13.78 35.78 53.94
CA LYS A 57 12.99 34.55 53.83
C LYS A 57 12.14 34.53 52.55
N GLU A 58 11.57 35.66 52.14
CA GLU A 58 10.86 35.81 50.86
C GLU A 58 11.81 35.67 49.68
N LEU A 59 12.99 36.28 49.73
CA LEU A 59 14.03 36.09 48.72
C LEU A 59 14.52 34.64 48.68
N LEU A 60 14.73 33.99 49.84
CA LEU A 60 15.08 32.57 49.90
C LEU A 60 13.96 31.68 49.33
N HIS A 61 12.70 32.01 49.59
CA HIS A 61 11.56 31.29 49.05
C HIS A 61 11.43 31.48 47.52
N ASN A 62 11.63 32.71 47.02
CA ASN A 62 11.66 32.99 45.59
C ASN A 62 12.84 32.29 44.90
N VAL A 63 14.01 32.24 45.55
CA VAL A 63 15.16 31.47 45.06
C VAL A 63 14.86 29.96 45.06
N GLN A 64 14.14 29.44 46.05
CA GLN A 64 13.68 28.05 46.06
C GLN A 64 12.68 27.78 44.93
N LEU A 65 11.71 28.66 44.70
CA LEU A 65 10.77 28.57 43.58
C LEU A 65 11.49 28.58 42.23
N LEU A 66 12.44 29.51 42.03
CA LEU A 66 13.25 29.56 40.82
C LEU A 66 14.12 28.31 40.65
N LYS A 67 14.64 27.72 41.73
CA LYS A 67 15.36 26.44 41.68
C LYS A 67 14.44 25.28 41.28
N ILE A 68 13.19 25.28 41.74
CA ILE A 68 12.18 24.28 41.37
C ILE A 68 11.77 24.46 39.90
N GLU A 69 11.55 25.69 39.45
CA GLU A 69 11.24 25.95 38.03
C GLU A 69 12.42 25.56 37.13
N LEU A 70 13.66 25.85 37.56
CA LEU A 70 14.86 25.44 36.83
C LEU A 70 14.99 23.92 36.78
N SER A 71 14.72 23.21 37.89
CA SER A 71 14.77 21.75 37.92
C SER A 71 13.66 21.14 37.06
N GLN A 72 12.46 21.72 37.04
CA GLN A 72 11.37 21.31 36.16
C GLN A 72 11.72 21.53 34.69
N LYS A 73 12.31 22.67 34.32
CA LYS A 73 12.76 22.91 32.95
C LYS A 73 13.89 21.98 32.54
N ASN A 74 14.83 21.68 33.43
CA ASN A 74 15.87 20.69 33.19
C ASN A 74 15.27 19.30 32.97
N LEU A 75 14.29 18.89 33.78
CA LEU A 75 13.58 17.62 33.62
C LEU A 75 12.88 17.53 32.25
N VAL A 76 12.27 18.62 31.78
CA VAL A 76 11.65 18.67 30.44
C VAL A 76 12.69 18.53 29.34
N ILE A 77 13.83 19.22 29.47
CA ILE A 77 14.94 19.10 28.51
C ILE A 77 15.49 17.67 28.48
N ASP A 78 15.63 17.04 29.64
CA ASP A 78 16.16 15.68 29.74
C ASP A 78 15.17 14.65 29.17
N ASN A 79 13.86 14.83 29.39
CA ASN A 79 12.84 14.02 28.73
C ASN A 79 12.88 14.18 27.20
N MET A 80 12.99 15.42 26.69
CA MET A 80 13.10 15.66 25.25
C MET A 80 14.37 15.03 24.65
N LYS A 81 15.49 15.06 25.38
CA LYS A 81 16.72 14.38 24.97
C LYS A 81 16.53 12.86 24.95
N ALA A 82 15.87 12.29 25.95
CA ALA A 82 15.57 10.87 25.98
C ALA A 82 14.69 10.44 24.80
N ASP A 83 13.64 11.20 24.49
CA ASP A 83 12.77 10.95 23.33
C ASP A 83 13.54 11.03 22.01
N HIS A 84 14.43 12.03 21.86
CA HIS A 84 15.27 12.14 20.67
C HIS A 84 16.30 11.02 20.56
N MET A 85 16.92 10.61 21.68
CA MET A 85 17.83 9.47 21.72
C MET A 85 17.12 8.18 21.31
N SER A 86 15.93 7.91 21.87
CA SER A 86 15.11 6.77 21.46
C SER A 86 14.74 6.83 19.98
N LYS A 87 14.45 8.02 19.45
CA LYS A 87 14.19 8.19 18.01
C LYS A 87 15.40 7.92 17.14
N ILE A 88 16.60 8.30 17.61
CA ILE A 88 17.86 8.02 16.91
C ILE A 88 18.09 6.51 16.90
N GLU A 89 17.94 5.83 18.03
CA GLU A 89 18.07 4.38 18.13
C GLU A 89 17.09 3.64 17.19
N GLU A 90 15.82 4.05 17.16
CA GLU A 90 14.82 3.49 16.22
C GLU A 90 15.22 3.69 14.75
N LEU A 91 15.81 4.84 14.41
CA LEU A 91 16.24 5.13 13.04
C LEU A 91 17.51 4.36 12.66
N GLU A 92 18.43 4.18 13.60
CA GLU A 92 19.61 3.34 13.45
C GLU A 92 19.24 1.88 13.28
N GLU A 93 18.28 1.36 14.04
CA GLU A 93 17.78 0.00 13.90
C GLU A 93 17.13 -0.21 12.52
N LYS A 94 16.28 0.72 12.06
CA LYS A 94 15.70 0.69 10.71
C LYS A 94 16.75 0.78 9.60
N LEU A 95 17.80 1.58 9.80
CA LEU A 95 18.91 1.67 8.86
C LEU A 95 19.68 0.35 8.78
N ASN A 96 19.94 -0.28 9.93
CA ASN A 96 20.60 -1.58 10.01
C ASN A 96 19.76 -2.68 9.34
N ASP A 97 18.45 -2.69 9.55
CA ASP A 97 17.53 -3.60 8.86
C ASP A 97 17.55 -3.41 7.35
N ALA A 98 17.52 -2.16 6.87
CA ALA A 98 17.60 -1.85 5.46
C ALA A 98 18.96 -2.28 4.85
N LEU A 99 20.05 -2.09 5.58
CA LEU A 99 21.39 -2.54 5.17
C LEU A 99 21.47 -4.07 5.11
N HIS A 100 20.88 -4.77 6.09
CA HIS A 100 20.82 -6.22 6.11
C HIS A 100 20.00 -6.76 4.92
N GLN A 101 18.82 -6.18 4.67
CA GLN A 101 17.99 -6.53 3.51
C GLN A 101 18.73 -6.30 2.19
N LYS A 102 19.46 -5.18 2.06
CA LYS A 102 20.31 -4.91 0.89
C LYS A 102 21.39 -5.97 0.72
N GLN A 103 22.07 -6.38 1.78
CA GLN A 103 23.08 -7.44 1.73
C GLN A 103 22.49 -8.79 1.33
N VAL A 104 21.33 -9.17 1.89
CA VAL A 104 20.64 -10.41 1.54
C VAL A 104 20.23 -10.41 0.06
N LEU A 105 19.70 -9.30 -0.44
CA LEU A 105 19.36 -9.17 -1.86
C LEU A 105 20.59 -9.23 -2.77
N ALA A 106 21.70 -8.60 -2.37
CA ALA A 106 22.96 -8.66 -3.11
C ALA A 106 23.51 -10.10 -3.19
N LEU A 107 23.52 -10.82 -2.06
CA LEU A 107 23.94 -12.23 -2.02
C LEU A 107 23.03 -13.13 -2.86
N ARG A 108 21.71 -12.86 -2.86
CA ARG A 108 20.74 -13.59 -3.68
C ARG A 108 20.97 -13.35 -5.16
N LEU A 109 21.25 -12.11 -5.56
CA LEU A 109 21.58 -11.76 -6.95
C LEU A 109 22.89 -12.43 -7.39
N ASP A 110 23.94 -12.37 -6.56
CA ASP A 110 25.23 -13.02 -6.85
C ASP A 110 25.10 -14.54 -6.96
N SER A 111 24.27 -15.16 -6.11
CA SER A 111 23.96 -16.58 -6.21
C SER A 111 23.25 -16.92 -7.53
N GLN A 112 22.24 -16.12 -7.91
CA GLN A 112 21.55 -16.30 -9.20
C GLN A 112 22.47 -16.11 -10.40
N LEU A 113 23.36 -15.11 -10.37
CA LEU A 113 24.34 -14.88 -11.42
C LEU A 113 25.33 -16.04 -11.54
N LYS A 114 25.80 -16.60 -10.41
CA LYS A 114 26.67 -17.78 -10.42
C LYS A 114 25.97 -19.00 -11.01
N ILE A 115 24.72 -19.27 -10.60
CA ILE A 115 23.93 -20.37 -11.14
C ILE A 115 23.74 -20.21 -12.65
N ALA A 116 23.35 -19.02 -13.11
CA ALA A 116 23.19 -18.73 -14.53
C ALA A 116 24.51 -18.89 -15.33
N GLN A 117 25.64 -18.47 -14.76
CA GLN A 117 26.96 -18.68 -15.37
C GLN A 117 27.34 -20.16 -15.44
N GLU A 118 27.06 -20.94 -14.40
CA GLU A 118 27.31 -22.38 -14.38
C GLU A 118 26.41 -23.13 -15.36
N GLU A 119 25.13 -22.78 -15.45
CA GLU A 119 24.20 -23.33 -16.43
C GLU A 119 24.64 -23.02 -17.86
N ASN A 120 25.05 -21.78 -18.14
CA ASN A 120 25.54 -21.40 -19.46
C ASN A 120 26.84 -22.16 -19.82
N ARG A 121 27.76 -22.35 -18.86
CA ARG A 121 28.94 -23.21 -19.04
C ARG A 121 28.57 -24.67 -19.31
N LYS A 122 27.58 -25.23 -18.59
CA LYS A 122 27.08 -26.59 -18.83
C LYS A 122 26.46 -26.71 -20.22
N GLN A 123 25.64 -25.76 -20.64
CA GLN A 123 25.04 -25.73 -21.98
C GLN A 123 26.12 -25.61 -23.07
N GLN A 124 27.13 -24.76 -22.88
CA GLN A 124 28.27 -24.69 -23.81
C GLN A 124 29.06 -26.00 -23.86
N GLY A 125 29.25 -26.66 -22.72
CA GLY A 125 29.88 -27.98 -22.65
C GLY A 125 29.10 -29.04 -23.42
N LEU A 126 27.78 -29.11 -23.23
CA LEU A 126 26.90 -30.02 -23.96
C LEU A 126 26.93 -29.75 -25.46
N ARG A 127 26.80 -28.48 -25.89
CA ARG A 127 26.89 -28.12 -27.32
C ARG A 127 28.24 -28.50 -27.93
N LYS A 128 29.34 -28.35 -27.19
CA LYS A 128 30.66 -28.81 -27.66
C LYS A 128 30.71 -30.33 -27.80
N GLN A 129 30.22 -31.06 -26.80
CA GLN A 129 30.16 -32.53 -26.86
C GLN A 129 29.28 -33.03 -28.01
N GLU A 130 28.14 -32.39 -28.26
CA GLU A 130 27.26 -32.67 -29.40
C GLU A 130 27.97 -32.39 -30.73
N MET A 131 28.65 -31.26 -30.85
CA MET A 131 29.43 -30.93 -32.06
C MET A 131 30.57 -31.92 -32.28
N ASP A 132 31.31 -32.30 -31.23
CA ASP A 132 32.38 -33.29 -31.32
C ASP A 132 31.84 -34.67 -31.71
N ALA A 133 30.68 -35.08 -31.19
CA ALA A 133 30.01 -36.32 -31.56
C ALA A 133 29.54 -36.30 -33.02
N ILE A 134 28.99 -35.18 -33.50
CA ILE A 134 28.61 -35.00 -34.90
C ILE A 134 29.84 -35.06 -35.81
N LEU A 135 30.94 -34.38 -35.44
CA LEU A 135 32.19 -34.39 -36.20
C LEU A 135 32.79 -35.80 -36.27
N LEU A 136 32.82 -36.53 -35.16
CA LEU A 136 33.28 -37.92 -35.11
C LEU A 136 32.42 -38.82 -36.01
N ARG A 137 31.09 -38.65 -35.96
CA ARG A 137 30.17 -39.39 -36.83
C ARG A 137 30.38 -39.05 -38.30
N GLN A 138 30.60 -37.78 -38.62
CA GLN A 138 30.90 -37.35 -39.98
C GLN A 138 32.20 -37.97 -40.48
N GLN A 139 33.27 -37.97 -39.68
CA GLN A 139 34.53 -38.62 -40.03
C GLN A 139 34.35 -40.13 -40.30
N GLN A 140 33.61 -40.84 -39.44
CA GLN A 140 33.28 -42.25 -39.67
C GLN A 140 32.50 -42.47 -40.98
N LEU A 141 31.54 -41.58 -41.30
CA LEU A 141 30.78 -41.65 -42.54
C LEU A 141 31.66 -41.37 -43.76
N GLU A 142 32.58 -40.40 -43.68
CA GLU A 142 33.53 -40.11 -44.75
C GLU A 142 34.51 -41.27 -44.97
N GLU A 143 35.02 -41.87 -43.90
CA GLU A 143 35.87 -43.06 -43.95
C GLU A 143 35.13 -44.24 -44.57
N THR A 144 33.91 -44.56 -44.08
CA THR A 144 33.11 -45.66 -44.66
C THR A 144 32.80 -45.41 -46.13
N ASN A 145 32.50 -44.17 -46.53
CA ASN A 145 32.26 -43.82 -47.94
C ASN A 145 33.53 -44.00 -48.80
N ARG A 146 34.72 -43.63 -48.29
CA ARG A 146 36.00 -43.93 -48.97
C ARG A 146 36.19 -45.43 -49.15
N HIS A 147 35.98 -46.23 -48.09
CA HIS A 147 36.08 -47.69 -48.17
C HIS A 147 35.06 -48.28 -49.16
N LEU A 148 33.83 -47.76 -49.21
CA LEU A 148 32.83 -48.20 -50.19
C LEU A 148 33.22 -47.84 -51.62
N CYS A 149 33.80 -46.65 -51.84
CA CYS A 149 34.32 -46.25 -53.15
C CYS A 149 35.50 -47.12 -53.59
N GLU A 150 36.41 -47.45 -52.67
CA GLU A 150 37.53 -48.37 -52.93
C GLU A 150 37.02 -49.77 -53.27
N LYS A 151 36.11 -50.33 -52.47
CA LYS A 151 35.45 -51.63 -52.75
C LYS A 151 34.69 -51.63 -54.06
N ALA A 152 33.97 -50.57 -54.39
CA ALA A 152 33.29 -50.42 -55.68
C ALA A 152 34.30 -50.37 -56.83
N GLY A 153 35.45 -49.70 -56.63
CA GLY A 153 36.57 -49.70 -57.57
C GLY A 153 37.20 -51.08 -57.75
N GLU A 154 37.39 -51.84 -56.66
CA GLU A 154 37.87 -53.23 -56.69
C GLU A 154 36.89 -54.15 -57.40
N LEU A 155 35.58 -54.05 -57.12
CA LEU A 155 34.54 -54.78 -57.84
C LEU A 155 34.60 -54.49 -59.34
N ARG A 156 34.71 -53.22 -59.75
CA ARG A 156 34.86 -52.84 -61.16
C ARG A 156 36.12 -53.42 -61.81
N ARG A 157 37.23 -53.56 -61.07
CA ARG A 157 38.44 -54.21 -61.58
C ARG A 157 38.28 -55.73 -61.67
N SER A 158 37.63 -56.35 -60.68
CA SER A 158 37.36 -57.79 -60.65
C SER A 158 36.45 -58.26 -61.79
N LEU A 159 35.55 -57.39 -62.27
CA LEU A 159 34.65 -57.68 -63.39
C LEU A 159 35.29 -57.53 -64.78
N ARG A 160 36.60 -57.26 -64.89
CA ARG A 160 37.27 -57.16 -66.20
C ARG A 160 37.54 -58.51 -66.87
N ASP A 161 37.85 -59.52 -66.06
CA ASP A 161 38.17 -60.87 -66.55
C ASP A 161 37.10 -61.85 -66.05
N LEU A 162 36.16 -62.21 -66.94
CA LEU A 162 34.97 -63.02 -66.66
C LEU A 162 34.96 -64.37 -67.38
N ASP A 163 36.00 -64.67 -68.16
CA ASP A 163 36.12 -65.95 -68.85
C ASP A 163 36.39 -67.08 -67.83
N ILE A 164 35.48 -68.05 -67.77
CA ILE A 164 35.57 -69.23 -66.90
C ILE A 164 35.55 -70.52 -67.72
N SER A 165 36.17 -71.58 -67.19
CA SER A 165 36.14 -72.91 -67.80
C SER A 165 34.78 -73.58 -67.58
N GLN A 166 34.48 -74.59 -68.40
CA GLN A 166 33.22 -75.35 -68.33
C GLN A 166 33.05 -76.04 -66.96
N ASP A 167 34.13 -76.64 -66.44
CA ASP A 167 34.14 -77.28 -65.12
C ASP A 167 33.83 -76.27 -64.01
N ARG A 168 34.42 -75.06 -64.10
CA ARG A 168 34.20 -74.00 -63.12
C ARG A 168 32.78 -73.43 -63.19
N TYR A 169 32.16 -73.40 -64.38
CA TYR A 169 30.75 -73.02 -64.53
C TYR A 169 29.82 -74.01 -63.82
N HIS A 170 30.04 -75.32 -63.98
CA HIS A 170 29.23 -76.34 -63.31
C HIS A 170 29.36 -76.27 -61.79
N GLU A 171 30.58 -76.09 -61.28
CA GLU A 171 30.83 -75.86 -59.84
C GLU A 171 30.07 -74.64 -59.29
N LEU A 172 30.03 -73.52 -60.04
CA LEU A 172 29.36 -72.29 -59.61
C LEU A 172 27.85 -72.34 -59.76
N ARG A 173 27.32 -73.08 -60.74
CA ARG A 173 25.88 -73.24 -60.98
C ARG A 173 25.18 -74.05 -59.88
N ASP A 174 25.89 -74.99 -59.28
CA ASP A 174 25.37 -75.85 -58.21
C ASP A 174 25.36 -75.12 -56.85
N LEU A 175 25.96 -73.93 -56.75
CA LEU A 175 25.94 -73.09 -55.56
C LEU A 175 24.73 -72.13 -55.58
N PRO A 176 24.06 -71.93 -54.44
CA PRO A 176 22.97 -70.95 -54.34
C PRO A 176 23.49 -69.51 -54.50
N GLU A 177 22.67 -68.63 -55.11
CA GLU A 177 23.04 -67.26 -55.48
C GLU A 177 23.56 -66.40 -54.31
N GLU A 178 23.12 -66.70 -53.08
CA GLU A 178 23.56 -66.01 -51.85
C GLU A 178 25.00 -66.33 -51.44
N LYS A 179 25.58 -67.43 -51.94
CA LYS A 179 26.96 -67.86 -51.62
C LYS A 179 27.97 -67.48 -52.71
N LEU A 180 27.49 -67.02 -53.87
CA LEU A 180 28.33 -66.62 -54.99
C LEU A 180 28.88 -65.22 -54.78
N SER A 181 30.17 -65.03 -55.03
CA SER A 181 30.73 -63.68 -55.17
C SER A 181 30.05 -62.96 -56.35
N ILE A 182 29.90 -61.64 -56.28
CA ILE A 182 29.36 -60.83 -57.38
C ILE A 182 30.12 -61.09 -58.69
N GLN A 183 31.45 -61.29 -58.61
CA GLN A 183 32.26 -61.63 -59.78
C GLN A 183 31.92 -63.02 -60.34
N GLU A 184 31.75 -64.02 -59.47
CA GLU A 184 31.44 -65.41 -59.86
C GLU A 184 30.03 -65.53 -60.44
N TYR A 185 29.06 -64.83 -59.85
CA TYR A 185 27.70 -64.75 -60.38
C TYR A 185 27.67 -64.11 -61.78
N VAL A 186 28.37 -62.98 -61.96
CA VAL A 186 28.44 -62.30 -63.26
C VAL A 186 29.21 -63.14 -64.28
N ALA A 187 30.29 -63.82 -63.88
CA ALA A 187 31.04 -64.72 -64.76
C ALA A 187 30.21 -65.94 -65.20
N MET A 188 29.42 -66.53 -64.30
CA MET A 188 28.48 -67.61 -64.62
C MET A 188 27.43 -67.15 -65.64
N ARG A 189 26.77 -66.01 -65.41
CA ARG A 189 25.78 -65.45 -66.37
C ARG A 189 26.42 -65.06 -67.70
N PHE A 190 27.65 -64.51 -67.67
CA PHE A 190 28.42 -64.21 -68.87
C PHE A 190 28.73 -65.48 -69.66
N TYR A 191 29.14 -66.56 -68.99
CA TYR A 191 29.37 -67.86 -69.61
C TYR A 191 28.10 -68.47 -70.24
N GLU A 192 26.95 -68.39 -69.56
CA GLU A 192 25.65 -68.88 -70.08
C GLU A 192 25.26 -68.20 -71.41
N VAL A 193 25.54 -66.92 -71.55
CA VAL A 193 25.18 -66.14 -72.75
C VAL A 193 26.24 -66.25 -73.84
N VAL A 194 27.52 -66.21 -73.48
CA VAL A 194 28.63 -66.13 -74.46
C VAL A 194 29.00 -67.51 -75.02
N THR A 195 28.93 -68.57 -74.24
CA THR A 195 29.28 -69.93 -74.69
C THR A 195 28.40 -70.44 -75.85
N PRO A 196 27.05 -70.32 -75.83
CA PRO A 196 26.24 -70.74 -76.97
C PRO A 196 26.52 -69.90 -78.22
N LEU A 197 26.80 -68.60 -78.07
CA LEU A 197 27.19 -67.74 -79.19
C LEU A 197 28.57 -68.14 -79.76
N ARG A 198 29.55 -68.46 -78.90
CA ARG A 198 30.86 -69.01 -79.32
C ARG A 198 30.68 -70.34 -80.05
N GLY A 199 29.80 -71.21 -79.57
CA GLY A 199 29.42 -72.46 -80.22
C GLY A 199 28.81 -72.24 -81.62
N GLN A 200 27.85 -71.32 -81.75
CA GLN A 200 27.26 -70.97 -83.05
C GLN A 200 28.31 -70.42 -84.03
N VAL A 201 29.24 -69.58 -83.56
CA VAL A 201 30.34 -69.07 -84.39
C VAL A 201 31.27 -70.20 -84.85
N ALA A 202 31.60 -71.13 -83.95
CA ALA A 202 32.40 -72.31 -84.29
C ALA A 202 31.68 -73.20 -85.32
N GLU A 203 30.39 -73.52 -85.11
CA GLU A 203 29.58 -74.29 -86.06
C GLU A 203 29.49 -73.61 -87.43
N LEU A 204 29.25 -72.30 -87.47
CA LEU A 204 29.24 -71.53 -88.71
C LEU A 204 30.60 -71.55 -89.40
N SER A 205 31.69 -71.50 -88.63
CA SER A 205 33.05 -71.60 -89.19
C SER A 205 33.34 -72.98 -89.79
N VAL A 206 32.87 -74.05 -89.14
CA VAL A 206 33.00 -75.44 -89.64
C VAL A 206 32.15 -75.64 -90.89
N LYS A 207 30.90 -75.18 -90.88
CA LYS A 207 30.01 -75.20 -92.07
C LYS A 207 30.61 -74.42 -93.24
N ARG A 208 31.24 -73.28 -92.98
CA ARG A 208 31.98 -72.54 -94.01
C ARG A 208 33.16 -73.36 -94.55
N GLY A 209 33.90 -74.04 -93.68
CA GLY A 209 34.99 -74.94 -94.06
C GLY A 209 34.51 -76.06 -94.97
N SER A 210 33.50 -76.82 -94.57
CA SER A 210 32.95 -77.94 -95.35
C SER A 210 32.42 -77.49 -96.71
N LEU A 211 31.69 -76.37 -96.77
CA LEU A 211 31.21 -75.80 -98.04
C LEU A 211 32.35 -75.36 -98.96
N THR A 212 33.50 -74.96 -98.39
CA THR A 212 34.68 -74.59 -99.17
C THR A 212 35.34 -75.85 -99.75
N GLU A 213 35.47 -76.91 -98.94
CA GLU A 213 35.95 -78.22 -99.39
C GLU A 213 35.04 -78.84 -100.46
N ASP A 214 33.72 -78.78 -100.27
CA ASP A 214 32.73 -79.25 -101.25
C ASP A 214 32.85 -78.48 -102.57
N LEU A 215 33.04 -77.15 -102.52
CA LEU A 215 33.31 -76.35 -103.72
C LEU A 215 34.59 -76.77 -104.44
N ASP A 216 35.64 -77.09 -103.70
CA ASP A 216 36.91 -77.52 -104.28
C ASP A 216 36.84 -78.94 -104.84
N THR A 217 36.09 -79.85 -104.22
CA THR A 217 35.83 -81.19 -104.79
C THR A 217 34.98 -81.11 -106.06
N HIS A 218 33.96 -80.26 -106.12
CA HIS A 218 33.20 -80.04 -107.36
C HIS A 218 34.08 -79.43 -108.46
N ARG A 219 35.00 -78.53 -108.12
CA ARG A 219 35.98 -77.99 -109.07
C ARG A 219 36.92 -79.07 -109.62
N THR A 220 37.40 -79.99 -108.79
CA THR A 220 38.29 -81.08 -109.24
C THR A 220 37.54 -82.12 -110.06
N GLN A 221 36.31 -82.48 -109.66
CA GLN A 221 35.44 -83.37 -110.44
C GLN A 221 35.14 -82.81 -111.83
N MET A 222 34.86 -81.50 -111.94
CA MET A 222 34.61 -80.85 -113.23
C MET A 222 35.84 -80.90 -114.14
N LYS A 223 37.05 -80.74 -113.58
CA LYS A 223 38.30 -80.88 -114.33
C LYS A 223 38.52 -82.31 -114.83
N ALA A 224 38.35 -83.31 -113.97
CA ALA A 224 38.49 -84.72 -114.35
C ALA A 224 37.48 -85.13 -115.44
N LEU A 225 36.25 -84.63 -115.36
CA LEU A 225 35.23 -84.91 -116.38
C LEU A 225 35.61 -84.32 -117.74
N MET A 226 36.13 -83.08 -117.76
CA MET A 226 36.66 -82.45 -118.97
C MET A 226 37.81 -83.27 -119.59
N GLU A 227 38.76 -83.73 -118.78
CA GLU A 227 39.88 -84.58 -119.23
C GLU A 227 39.39 -85.90 -119.84
N SER A 228 38.46 -86.59 -119.18
CA SER A 228 37.90 -87.86 -119.69
C SER A 228 37.15 -87.71 -121.02
N TYR A 229 36.44 -86.58 -121.21
CA TYR A 229 35.75 -86.28 -122.46
C TYR A 229 36.73 -86.07 -123.62
N GLU A 230 37.87 -85.42 -123.35
CA GLU A 230 38.93 -85.24 -124.35
C GLU A 230 39.59 -86.59 -124.73
N GLU A 231 39.76 -87.50 -123.78
CA GLU A 231 40.30 -88.85 -124.02
C GLU A 231 39.36 -89.72 -124.87
N GLU A 232 38.05 -89.75 -124.56
CA GLU A 232 37.07 -90.49 -125.37
C GLU A 232 37.02 -90.00 -126.82
N ARG A 233 37.13 -88.69 -127.03
CA ARG A 233 37.18 -88.10 -128.38
C ARG A 233 38.38 -88.61 -129.17
N ARG A 234 39.54 -88.82 -128.53
CA ARG A 234 40.74 -89.39 -129.18
C ARG A 234 40.51 -90.86 -129.55
N LEU A 235 40.02 -91.69 -128.61
CA LEU A 235 39.82 -93.13 -128.82
C LEU A 235 38.84 -93.44 -129.96
N ARG A 236 37.78 -92.66 -130.14
CA ARG A 236 36.84 -92.85 -131.28
C ARG A 236 37.52 -92.71 -132.64
N THR A 237 38.42 -91.74 -132.78
CA THR A 237 39.14 -91.53 -134.06
C THR A 237 40.08 -92.68 -134.41
N GLU A 238 40.66 -93.36 -133.41
CA GLU A 238 41.53 -94.50 -133.64
C GLU A 238 40.77 -95.77 -134.06
N LEU A 239 39.56 -95.99 -133.53
CA LEU A 239 38.75 -97.17 -133.84
C LEU A 239 38.21 -97.17 -135.28
N GLU A 240 37.85 -96.01 -135.82
CA GLU A 240 37.38 -95.87 -137.21
C GLU A 240 38.45 -96.32 -138.22
N LEU A 241 39.73 -96.02 -137.95
CA LEU A 241 40.86 -96.44 -138.79
C LEU A 241 41.06 -97.96 -138.81
N ARG A 242 40.70 -98.68 -137.74
CA ARG A 242 40.94 -100.12 -137.61
C ARG A 242 39.93 -100.96 -138.39
N SER A 243 38.67 -100.53 -138.45
CA SER A 243 37.59 -101.24 -139.18
C SER A 243 37.84 -101.34 -140.68
N GLN A 244 38.47 -100.33 -141.28
CA GLN A 244 38.77 -100.29 -142.71
C GLN A 244 39.77 -101.38 -143.14
N ARG A 245 40.70 -101.79 -142.25
CA ARG A 245 41.73 -102.81 -142.58
C ARG A 245 41.17 -104.22 -142.70
N LEU A 246 40.31 -104.64 -141.77
CA LEU A 246 39.78 -106.00 -141.69
C LEU A 246 38.85 -106.38 -142.86
N THR A 247 38.34 -105.40 -143.60
CA THR A 247 37.45 -105.65 -144.74
C THR A 247 38.20 -106.20 -145.96
N LEU A 248 39.51 -105.95 -146.07
CA LEU A 248 40.34 -106.39 -147.20
C LEU A 248 40.74 -107.87 -147.11
N GLU A 249 41.05 -108.37 -145.91
CA GLU A 249 41.56 -109.76 -145.69
C GLU A 249 40.50 -110.85 -145.97
N LEU A 250 39.22 -110.52 -145.85
CA LEU A 250 38.11 -111.45 -146.07
C LEU A 250 37.85 -111.75 -147.56
N ALA A 251 38.43 -110.98 -148.49
CA ALA A 251 38.28 -111.19 -149.92
C ALA A 251 39.17 -112.34 -150.44
N ASP A 252 40.40 -112.46 -149.93
CA ASP A 252 41.41 -113.39 -150.44
C ASP A 252 41.11 -114.86 -150.14
N THR A 253 40.51 -115.14 -148.97
CA THR A 253 40.23 -116.51 -148.51
C THR A 253 39.08 -117.18 -149.27
N LYS A 254 38.25 -116.42 -149.98
CA LYS A 254 37.14 -116.97 -150.80
C LYS A 254 37.60 -117.49 -152.17
N GLN A 255 38.76 -117.06 -152.67
CA GLN A 255 39.26 -117.45 -153.98
C GLN A 255 39.87 -118.86 -154.00
N GLN A 256 40.38 -119.34 -152.86
CA GLN A 256 41.13 -120.61 -152.79
C GLN A 256 40.25 -121.87 -152.67
N ILE A 257 38.94 -121.75 -152.45
CA ILE A 257 38.02 -122.89 -152.26
C ILE A 257 37.41 -123.39 -153.60
N GLN A 258 37.70 -122.74 -154.74
CA GLN A 258 37.04 -123.00 -156.03
C GLN A 258 37.71 -124.08 -156.94
N GLU A 259 38.87 -124.66 -156.61
CA GLU A 259 39.66 -125.51 -157.55
C GLU A 259 39.79 -127.02 -157.16
N GLY A 260 38.69 -127.68 -156.79
CA GLY A 260 38.68 -129.00 -156.12
C GLY A 260 39.21 -130.25 -156.86
N ASP A 261 40.34 -130.81 -156.37
CA ASP A 261 40.92 -132.11 -156.82
C ASP A 261 40.97 -133.19 -155.70
N TYR A 262 39.87 -133.37 -154.96
CA TYR A 262 39.81 -134.20 -153.73
C TYR A 262 39.75 -135.74 -153.94
N ARG A 263 39.84 -136.27 -155.17
CA ARG A 263 39.59 -137.72 -155.44
C ARG A 263 40.82 -138.56 -155.83
N ARG A 264 42.00 -137.98 -156.09
CA ARG A 264 43.23 -138.76 -156.37
C ARG A 264 44.10 -139.07 -155.14
N GLU A 265 43.87 -138.41 -154.01
CA GLU A 265 44.72 -138.54 -152.80
C GLU A 265 44.35 -139.71 -151.86
N ASN A 266 43.29 -140.48 -152.14
CA ASN A 266 42.66 -141.34 -151.12
C ASN A 266 43.15 -142.81 -151.06
N TYR A 267 44.13 -143.23 -151.87
CA TYR A 267 44.74 -144.57 -151.78
C TYR A 267 45.82 -144.71 -150.68
N PRO A 268 46.67 -143.70 -150.38
CA PRO A 268 47.56 -143.73 -149.21
C PRO A 268 46.84 -143.67 -147.84
N ASN A 269 45.57 -143.28 -147.79
CA ASN A 269 44.80 -143.20 -146.53
C ASN A 269 44.43 -144.59 -145.97
N VAL A 270 44.08 -145.54 -146.84
CA VAL A 270 43.70 -146.89 -146.39
C VAL A 270 44.89 -147.68 -145.81
N LYS A 271 46.12 -147.38 -146.25
CA LYS A 271 47.34 -147.96 -145.66
C LYS A 271 47.69 -147.32 -144.30
N ARG A 272 47.38 -146.02 -144.11
CA ARG A 272 47.52 -145.33 -142.82
C ARG A 272 46.54 -145.86 -141.79
N GLU A 273 45.32 -146.23 -142.17
CA GLU A 273 44.28 -146.72 -141.24
C GLU A 273 44.70 -148.01 -140.51
N ARG A 274 45.35 -148.95 -141.20
CA ARG A 274 45.88 -150.16 -140.54
C ARG A 274 46.96 -149.83 -139.51
N ASP A 275 47.90 -148.97 -139.86
CA ASP A 275 48.99 -148.57 -138.95
C ASP A 275 48.45 -147.73 -137.78
N ASN A 276 47.36 -146.99 -137.99
CA ASN A 276 46.63 -146.28 -136.93
C ASN A 276 46.01 -147.24 -135.92
N PHE A 277 45.39 -148.35 -136.34
CA PHE A 277 44.79 -149.29 -135.38
C PHE A 277 45.82 -149.98 -134.46
N GLU A 278 47.03 -150.28 -134.96
CA GLU A 278 48.11 -150.78 -134.10
C GLU A 278 48.65 -149.71 -133.13
N ALA A 279 48.66 -148.44 -133.55
CA ALA A 279 48.99 -147.32 -132.68
C ALA A 279 47.91 -147.12 -131.59
N GLU A 280 46.63 -147.21 -131.94
CA GLU A 280 45.50 -147.07 -131.02
C GLU A 280 45.51 -148.13 -129.91
N LEU A 281 45.88 -149.38 -130.23
CA LEU A 281 45.93 -150.45 -129.23
C LEU A 281 47.06 -150.22 -128.21
N LYS A 282 48.21 -149.70 -128.66
CA LYS A 282 49.30 -149.28 -127.76
C LYS A 282 48.90 -148.04 -126.94
N GLU A 283 48.14 -147.12 -127.53
CA GLU A 283 47.65 -145.92 -126.85
C GLU A 283 46.60 -146.24 -125.78
N LEU A 284 45.69 -147.17 -126.05
CA LEU A 284 44.70 -147.65 -125.09
C LEU A 284 45.35 -148.30 -123.86
N LYS A 285 46.42 -149.08 -124.04
CA LYS A 285 47.18 -149.64 -122.91
C LYS A 285 47.84 -148.54 -122.06
N ARG A 286 48.43 -147.53 -122.71
CA ARG A 286 48.97 -146.36 -122.00
C ARG A 286 47.87 -145.58 -121.26
N ARG A 287 46.68 -145.42 -121.85
CA ARG A 287 45.55 -144.76 -121.20
C ARG A 287 45.09 -145.52 -119.96
N LEU A 288 45.06 -146.85 -120.01
CA LEU A 288 44.66 -147.68 -118.88
C LEU A 288 45.66 -147.56 -117.72
N GLU A 289 46.97 -147.59 -118.01
CA GLU A 289 48.01 -147.30 -117.01
C GLU A 289 47.89 -145.89 -116.42
N THR A 290 47.60 -144.87 -117.24
CA THR A 290 47.40 -143.50 -116.73
C THR A 290 46.16 -143.38 -115.85
N LEU A 291 45.10 -144.13 -116.16
CA LEU A 291 43.88 -144.19 -115.35
C LEU A 291 44.14 -144.86 -114.01
N ASP A 292 44.87 -145.97 -113.98
CA ASP A 292 45.25 -146.62 -112.72
C ASP A 292 46.12 -145.70 -111.85
N LEU A 293 47.10 -145.02 -112.46
CA LEU A 293 47.88 -143.99 -111.75
C LEU A 293 46.99 -142.89 -111.19
N SER A 294 46.02 -142.39 -111.96
CA SER A 294 45.07 -141.37 -111.49
C SER A 294 44.16 -141.88 -110.36
N HIS A 295 43.72 -143.15 -110.41
CA HIS A 295 42.88 -143.72 -109.37
C HIS A 295 43.67 -143.89 -108.06
N THR A 296 44.94 -144.32 -108.14
CA THR A 296 45.81 -144.36 -106.96
C THR A 296 46.12 -142.98 -106.39
N ALA A 297 46.19 -141.93 -107.23
CA ALA A 297 46.34 -140.55 -106.77
C ALA A 297 45.08 -140.08 -106.03
N LEU A 298 43.90 -140.25 -106.62
CA LEU A 298 42.62 -139.85 -106.01
C LEU A 298 42.32 -140.60 -104.70
N THR A 299 42.71 -141.87 -104.58
CA THR A 299 42.57 -142.60 -103.31
C THR A 299 43.48 -142.07 -102.22
N ARG A 300 44.71 -141.67 -102.56
CA ARG A 300 45.61 -140.97 -101.62
C ARG A 300 45.04 -139.64 -101.18
N GLU A 301 44.50 -138.82 -102.10
CA GLU A 301 43.86 -137.53 -101.80
C GLU A 301 42.62 -137.70 -100.90
N ARG A 302 41.78 -138.71 -101.18
CA ARG A 302 40.65 -139.04 -100.30
C ARG A 302 41.14 -139.37 -98.89
N ASP A 303 42.21 -140.13 -98.76
CA ASP A 303 42.74 -140.55 -97.47
C ASP A 303 43.46 -139.41 -96.73
N THR A 304 44.07 -138.44 -97.42
CA THR A 304 44.57 -137.20 -96.81
C THR A 304 43.42 -136.32 -96.32
N LEU A 305 42.39 -136.11 -97.15
CA LEU A 305 41.20 -135.34 -96.75
C LEU A 305 40.48 -135.98 -95.56
N ARG A 306 40.38 -137.31 -95.50
CA ARG A 306 39.82 -138.01 -94.33
C ARG A 306 40.63 -137.76 -93.05
N LYS A 307 41.96 -137.71 -93.14
CA LYS A 307 42.82 -137.36 -92.00
C LYS A 307 42.64 -135.89 -91.59
N GLU A 308 42.55 -134.99 -92.55
CA GLU A 308 42.28 -133.57 -92.29
C GLU A 308 40.92 -133.36 -91.60
N VAL A 309 39.87 -134.03 -92.07
CA VAL A 309 38.54 -133.99 -91.43
C VAL A 309 38.63 -134.50 -89.98
N ALA A 310 39.37 -135.58 -89.72
CA ALA A 310 39.56 -136.08 -88.36
C ALA A 310 40.32 -135.07 -87.47
N ILE A 311 41.34 -134.40 -88.00
CA ILE A 311 42.08 -133.35 -87.28
C ILE A 311 41.17 -132.15 -86.98
N LEU A 312 40.36 -131.71 -87.95
CA LEU A 312 39.40 -130.62 -87.77
C LEU A 312 38.30 -130.98 -86.77
N GLN A 313 37.83 -132.23 -86.76
CA GLN A 313 36.88 -132.69 -85.74
C GLN A 313 37.48 -132.64 -84.34
N GLN A 314 38.76 -133.03 -84.19
CA GLN A 314 39.46 -132.92 -82.92
C GLN A 314 39.65 -131.46 -82.50
N SER A 315 40.00 -130.55 -83.41
CA SER A 315 40.17 -129.13 -83.09
C SER A 315 38.85 -128.47 -82.68
N VAL A 316 37.74 -128.79 -83.35
CA VAL A 316 36.40 -128.33 -82.96
C VAL A 316 36.03 -128.81 -81.55
N SER A 317 36.34 -130.06 -81.21
CA SER A 317 36.09 -130.57 -79.87
C SER A 317 36.90 -129.85 -78.79
N LEU A 318 38.16 -129.49 -79.06
CA LEU A 318 38.98 -128.70 -78.13
C LEU A 318 38.42 -127.27 -77.96
N LEU A 319 38.09 -126.60 -79.07
CA LEU A 319 37.50 -125.27 -79.03
C LEU A 319 36.14 -125.24 -78.31
N GLN A 320 35.35 -126.30 -78.40
CA GLN A 320 34.10 -126.44 -77.62
C GLN A 320 34.39 -126.48 -76.12
N LYS A 321 35.41 -127.23 -75.68
CA LYS A 321 35.82 -127.27 -74.27
C LYS A 321 36.34 -125.92 -73.79
N ASP A 322 37.12 -125.20 -74.60
CA ASP A 322 37.60 -123.86 -74.27
C ASP A 322 36.44 -122.86 -74.16
N LYS A 323 35.48 -122.92 -75.08
CA LYS A 323 34.25 -122.11 -75.03
C LYS A 323 33.48 -122.38 -73.73
N GLU A 324 33.31 -123.65 -73.34
CA GLU A 324 32.64 -124.01 -72.09
C GLU A 324 33.40 -123.50 -70.86
N TYR A 325 34.73 -123.61 -70.86
CA TYR A 325 35.57 -123.08 -69.77
C TYR A 325 35.43 -121.56 -69.64
N LEU A 326 35.58 -120.83 -70.74
CA LEU A 326 35.43 -119.37 -70.76
C LEU A 326 34.01 -118.95 -70.39
N HIS A 327 32.99 -119.70 -70.79
CA HIS A 327 31.61 -119.43 -70.42
C HIS A 327 31.38 -119.58 -68.90
N ARG A 328 31.92 -120.64 -68.29
CA ARG A 328 31.87 -120.82 -66.82
C ARG A 328 32.58 -119.69 -66.10
N GLN A 329 33.78 -119.31 -66.55
CA GLN A 329 34.52 -118.19 -65.96
C GLN A 329 33.77 -116.86 -66.09
N ASN A 330 33.14 -116.61 -67.24
CA ASN A 330 32.34 -115.40 -67.45
C ASN A 330 31.12 -115.38 -66.53
N MET A 331 30.43 -116.51 -66.35
CA MET A 331 29.34 -116.64 -65.39
C MET A 331 29.79 -116.38 -63.95
N GLU A 332 30.93 -116.92 -63.53
CA GLU A 332 31.48 -116.65 -62.20
C GLU A 332 31.81 -115.17 -61.99
N LEU A 333 32.40 -114.51 -63.00
CA LEU A 333 32.67 -113.09 -62.95
C LEU A 333 31.38 -112.26 -62.90
N ASN A 334 30.35 -112.61 -63.67
CA ASN A 334 29.06 -111.91 -63.62
C ASN A 334 28.39 -112.02 -62.25
N VAL A 335 28.46 -113.19 -61.60
CA VAL A 335 27.94 -113.37 -60.24
C VAL A 335 28.72 -112.51 -59.24
N ARG A 336 30.05 -112.42 -59.38
CA ARG A 336 30.87 -111.54 -58.53
C ARG A 336 30.55 -110.06 -58.77
N CYS A 337 30.40 -109.64 -60.02
CA CYS A 337 29.98 -108.28 -60.36
C CYS A 337 28.64 -107.94 -59.73
N ALA A 338 27.63 -108.81 -59.90
CA ALA A 338 26.31 -108.62 -59.28
C ALA A 338 26.39 -108.53 -57.74
N HIS A 339 27.26 -109.32 -57.10
CA HIS A 339 27.44 -109.26 -55.65
C HIS A 339 28.09 -107.94 -55.19
N GLU A 340 29.09 -107.44 -55.92
CA GLU A 340 29.71 -106.16 -55.61
C GLU A 340 28.79 -104.97 -55.94
N GLU A 341 27.96 -105.08 -56.97
CA GLU A 341 26.89 -104.11 -57.28
C GLU A 341 25.87 -104.04 -56.13
N ASP A 342 25.31 -105.19 -55.70
CA ASP A 342 24.43 -105.29 -54.53
C ASP A 342 25.05 -104.68 -53.27
N ARG A 343 26.35 -104.93 -53.05
CA ARG A 343 27.08 -104.39 -51.91
C ARG A 343 27.24 -102.88 -52.02
N LEU A 344 27.53 -102.36 -53.21
CA LEU A 344 27.67 -100.95 -53.49
C LEU A 344 26.33 -100.22 -53.30
N GLU A 345 25.22 -100.79 -53.77
CA GLU A 345 23.87 -100.26 -53.54
C GLU A 345 23.53 -100.19 -52.04
N ARG A 346 23.81 -101.25 -51.27
CA ARG A 346 23.60 -101.25 -49.81
C ARG A 346 24.44 -100.17 -49.12
N LEU A 347 25.70 -100.00 -49.53
CA LEU A 347 26.58 -98.96 -48.98
C LEU A 347 26.11 -97.55 -49.37
N GLN A 348 25.58 -97.37 -50.58
CA GLN A 348 24.98 -96.11 -51.01
C GLN A 348 23.75 -95.75 -50.17
N VAL A 349 22.84 -96.70 -49.94
CA VAL A 349 21.67 -96.48 -49.09
C VAL A 349 22.09 -96.12 -47.65
N GLN A 350 23.06 -96.85 -47.08
CA GLN A 350 23.58 -96.52 -45.74
C GLN A 350 24.23 -95.12 -45.69
N LEU A 351 24.94 -94.72 -46.75
CA LEU A 351 25.51 -93.39 -46.86
C LEU A 351 24.42 -92.30 -46.94
N GLU A 352 23.35 -92.54 -47.68
CA GLU A 352 22.22 -91.61 -47.76
C GLU A 352 21.47 -91.50 -46.43
N ASP A 353 21.20 -92.63 -45.77
CA ASP A 353 20.53 -92.64 -44.47
C ASP A 353 21.35 -91.94 -43.39
N THR A 354 22.68 -92.12 -43.39
CA THR A 354 23.56 -91.41 -42.47
C THR A 354 23.65 -89.91 -42.77
N LYS A 355 23.63 -89.50 -44.05
CA LYS A 355 23.53 -88.09 -44.45
C LYS A 355 22.22 -87.46 -43.97
N LYS A 356 21.08 -88.13 -44.19
CA LYS A 356 19.76 -87.70 -43.73
C LYS A 356 19.70 -87.59 -42.21
N ALA A 357 20.14 -88.61 -41.48
CA ALA A 357 20.17 -88.59 -40.02
C ALA A 357 21.04 -87.45 -39.46
N ARG A 358 22.16 -87.15 -40.13
CA ARG A 358 23.01 -86.01 -39.80
C ARG A 358 22.29 -84.69 -40.06
N GLU A 359 21.63 -84.54 -41.21
CA GLU A 359 20.85 -83.36 -41.57
C GLU A 359 19.71 -83.13 -40.56
N ASP A 360 18.92 -84.15 -40.23
CA ASP A 360 17.86 -84.10 -39.21
C ASP A 360 18.40 -83.67 -37.84
N ALA A 361 19.59 -84.15 -37.45
CA ALA A 361 20.22 -83.77 -36.20
C ALA A 361 20.66 -82.30 -36.21
N TYR A 362 21.21 -81.82 -37.33
CA TYR A 362 21.56 -80.41 -37.50
C TYR A 362 20.33 -79.51 -37.50
N GLU A 363 19.24 -79.91 -38.18
CA GLU A 363 17.98 -79.15 -38.18
C GLU A 363 17.40 -79.04 -36.77
N LYS A 364 17.36 -80.14 -36.01
CA LYS A 364 16.93 -80.12 -34.60
C LYS A 364 17.82 -79.22 -33.75
N TYR A 365 19.14 -79.28 -33.93
CA TYR A 365 20.07 -78.42 -33.23
C TYR A 365 19.83 -76.95 -33.56
N VAL A 366 19.74 -76.58 -34.84
CA VAL A 366 19.50 -75.20 -35.29
C VAL A 366 18.16 -74.70 -34.76
N ALA A 367 17.09 -75.49 -34.89
CA ALA A 367 15.77 -75.14 -34.37
C ALA A 367 15.79 -74.91 -32.85
N SER A 368 16.46 -75.77 -32.09
CA SER A 368 16.59 -75.60 -30.63
C SER A 368 17.40 -74.35 -30.26
N ARG A 369 18.53 -74.12 -30.95
CA ARG A 369 19.38 -72.95 -30.74
C ARG A 369 18.61 -71.67 -31.03
N ASP A 370 17.88 -71.64 -32.14
CA ASP A 370 17.13 -70.46 -32.58
C ASP A 370 15.92 -70.21 -31.68
N HIS A 371 15.26 -71.26 -31.20
CA HIS A 371 14.20 -71.17 -30.19
C HIS A 371 14.72 -70.54 -28.89
N TYR A 372 15.81 -71.08 -28.30
CA TYR A 372 16.39 -70.50 -27.09
C TYR A 372 16.87 -69.08 -27.30
N LYS A 373 17.51 -68.78 -28.43
CA LYS A 373 17.93 -67.42 -28.78
C LYS A 373 16.73 -66.47 -28.80
N SER A 374 15.64 -66.86 -29.46
CA SER A 374 14.41 -66.06 -29.51
C SER A 374 13.77 -65.88 -28.14
N GLU A 375 13.76 -66.91 -27.29
CA GLU A 375 13.25 -66.80 -25.93
C GLU A 375 14.08 -65.86 -25.06
N TYR A 376 15.42 -65.95 -25.11
CA TYR A 376 16.30 -65.05 -24.38
C TYR A 376 16.17 -63.61 -24.87
N GLU A 377 16.12 -63.40 -26.18
CA GLU A 377 15.88 -62.07 -26.73
C GLU A 377 14.49 -61.54 -26.38
N ALA A 378 13.45 -62.39 -26.35
CA ALA A 378 12.11 -62.00 -25.94
C ALA A 378 12.08 -61.58 -24.47
N LYS A 379 12.65 -62.40 -23.57
CA LYS A 379 12.78 -62.07 -22.14
C LYS A 379 13.55 -60.78 -21.93
N LEU A 380 14.68 -60.59 -22.63
CA LEU A 380 15.46 -59.36 -22.54
C LEU A 380 14.67 -58.15 -23.04
N ARG A 381 13.92 -58.28 -24.14
CA ARG A 381 13.03 -57.21 -24.63
C ARG A 381 11.94 -56.88 -23.62
N GLU A 382 11.29 -57.89 -23.04
CA GLU A 382 10.25 -57.70 -22.01
C GLU A 382 10.81 -57.05 -20.75
N GLU A 383 11.99 -57.45 -20.28
CA GLU A 383 12.65 -56.83 -19.12
C GLU A 383 13.01 -55.37 -19.39
N LEU A 384 13.55 -55.07 -20.58
CA LEU A 384 13.84 -53.69 -20.99
C LEU A 384 12.57 -52.84 -21.08
N GLU A 385 11.48 -53.38 -21.64
CA GLU A 385 10.19 -52.69 -21.69
C GLU A 385 9.59 -52.51 -20.30
N ASN A 386 9.70 -53.50 -19.41
CA ASN A 386 9.25 -53.38 -18.03
C ASN A 386 10.02 -52.29 -17.26
N ILE A 387 11.35 -52.20 -17.46
CA ILE A 387 12.17 -51.14 -16.87
C ILE A 387 11.77 -49.78 -17.44
N ARG A 388 11.57 -49.68 -18.76
CA ARG A 388 11.11 -48.45 -19.42
C ARG A 388 9.75 -48.00 -18.87
N LEU A 389 8.77 -48.90 -18.80
CA LEU A 389 7.43 -48.61 -18.28
C LEU A 389 7.47 -48.17 -16.81
N LYS A 390 8.21 -48.88 -15.95
CA LYS A 390 8.37 -48.49 -14.53
C LYS A 390 9.02 -47.12 -14.40
N THR A 391 10.09 -46.88 -15.16
CA THR A 391 10.78 -45.58 -15.16
C THR A 391 9.86 -44.46 -15.64
N CYS A 392 9.10 -44.67 -16.72
CA CYS A 392 8.10 -43.71 -17.20
C CYS A 392 7.01 -43.44 -16.15
N GLN A 393 6.49 -44.48 -15.51
CA GLN A 393 5.49 -44.34 -14.44
C GLN A 393 6.05 -43.57 -13.24
N GLU A 394 7.29 -43.83 -12.83
CA GLU A 394 7.97 -43.10 -11.75
C GLU A 394 8.17 -41.63 -12.12
N ILE A 395 8.60 -41.34 -13.35
CA ILE A 395 8.73 -39.97 -13.86
C ILE A 395 7.37 -39.27 -13.85
N ASP A 396 6.31 -39.91 -14.35
CA ASP A 396 4.97 -39.33 -14.36
C ASP A 396 4.42 -39.10 -12.95
N ASN A 397 4.70 -40.03 -12.03
CA ASN A 397 4.33 -39.90 -10.62
C ASN A 397 5.09 -38.73 -9.97
N LEU A 398 6.40 -38.58 -10.22
CA LEU A 398 7.20 -37.45 -9.74
C LEU A 398 6.72 -36.13 -10.32
N GLN A 399 6.38 -36.09 -11.61
CA GLN A 399 5.80 -34.90 -12.24
C GLN A 399 4.45 -34.54 -11.63
N ARG A 400 3.57 -35.53 -11.40
CA ARG A 400 2.27 -35.31 -10.77
C ARG A 400 2.42 -34.81 -9.33
N THR A 401 3.22 -35.48 -8.50
CA THR A 401 3.45 -35.06 -7.11
C THR A 401 4.10 -33.69 -7.03
N SER A 402 5.08 -33.39 -7.90
CA SER A 402 5.70 -32.07 -8.01
C SER A 402 4.68 -30.99 -8.37
N ARG A 403 3.85 -31.21 -9.41
CA ARG A 403 2.76 -30.28 -9.78
C ARG A 403 1.78 -30.05 -8.64
N GLU A 404 1.31 -31.11 -7.98
CA GLU A 404 0.38 -30.98 -6.86
C GLU A 404 1.01 -30.23 -5.68
N MET A 405 2.29 -30.44 -5.39
CA MET A 405 3.01 -29.69 -4.35
C MET A 405 3.07 -28.20 -4.69
N TYR A 406 3.43 -27.84 -5.94
CA TYR A 406 3.41 -26.46 -6.39
C TYR A 406 2.00 -25.85 -6.37
N GLU A 407 0.97 -26.61 -6.72
CA GLU A 407 -0.42 -26.14 -6.66
C GLU A 407 -0.91 -25.93 -5.22
N ARG A 408 -0.50 -26.79 -4.28
CA ARG A 408 -0.77 -26.61 -2.84
C ARG A 408 -0.04 -25.38 -2.31
N GLU A 409 1.23 -25.22 -2.62
CA GLU A 409 2.01 -24.04 -2.21
C GLU A 409 1.44 -22.74 -2.79
N ASN A 410 1.08 -22.73 -4.07
CA ASN A 410 0.41 -21.58 -4.69
C ASN A 410 -0.93 -21.24 -4.03
N ARG A 411 -1.72 -22.26 -3.65
CA ARG A 411 -2.97 -22.03 -2.89
C ARG A 411 -2.67 -21.42 -1.52
N ASN A 412 -1.72 -21.99 -0.77
CA ASN A 412 -1.32 -21.47 0.54
C ASN A 412 -0.80 -20.03 0.45
N LEU A 413 0.00 -19.69 -0.58
CA LEU A 413 0.49 -18.33 -0.80
C LEU A 413 -0.63 -17.35 -1.16
N ARG A 414 -1.63 -17.77 -1.94
CA ARG A 414 -2.81 -16.95 -2.24
C ARG A 414 -3.66 -16.72 -0.99
N GLU A 415 -3.92 -17.76 -0.22
CA GLU A 415 -4.65 -17.65 1.05
C GLU A 415 -3.92 -16.76 2.05
N ALA A 416 -2.59 -16.90 2.19
CA ALA A 416 -1.77 -16.03 3.04
C ALA A 416 -1.81 -14.56 2.57
N ARG A 417 -1.72 -14.32 1.27
CA ARG A 417 -1.89 -12.98 0.68
C ARG A 417 -3.27 -12.41 1.00
N ASP A 418 -4.33 -13.20 0.79
CA ASP A 418 -5.70 -12.73 1.01
C ASP A 418 -5.96 -12.42 2.49
N ASN A 419 -5.43 -13.24 3.40
CA ASN A 419 -5.45 -12.97 4.84
C ASN A 419 -4.70 -11.68 5.19
N ALA A 420 -3.50 -11.47 4.64
CA ALA A 420 -2.74 -10.23 4.86
C ALA A 420 -3.47 -8.99 4.31
N VAL A 421 -4.15 -9.11 3.18
CA VAL A 421 -4.99 -8.03 2.62
C VAL A 421 -6.16 -7.73 3.55
N LEU A 422 -6.85 -8.76 4.05
CA LEU A 422 -7.95 -8.59 5.00
C LEU A 422 -7.49 -7.94 6.32
N GLU A 423 -6.34 -8.33 6.85
CA GLU A 423 -5.76 -7.69 8.04
C GLU A 423 -5.39 -6.23 7.77
N LYS A 424 -4.77 -5.94 6.62
CA LYS A 424 -4.47 -4.57 6.20
C LYS A 424 -5.75 -3.73 6.07
N ASP A 425 -6.81 -4.26 5.49
CA ASP A 425 -8.09 -3.55 5.36
C ASP A 425 -8.75 -3.30 6.73
N ARG A 426 -8.66 -4.25 7.67
CA ARG A 426 -9.09 -4.05 9.07
C ARG A 426 -8.27 -2.95 9.76
N ALA A 427 -6.95 -2.97 9.61
CA ALA A 427 -6.07 -1.95 10.18
C ALA A 427 -6.41 -0.55 9.63
N VAL A 428 -6.60 -0.43 8.31
CA VAL A 428 -7.02 0.83 7.67
C VAL A 428 -8.39 1.31 8.16
N ALA A 429 -9.34 0.39 8.40
CA ALA A 429 -10.62 0.77 8.99
C ALA A 429 -10.45 1.32 10.41
N THR A 430 -9.64 0.66 11.24
CA THR A 430 -9.35 1.14 12.61
C THR A 430 -8.60 2.47 12.61
N GLU A 431 -7.69 2.69 11.66
CA GLU A 431 -6.98 3.95 11.49
C GLU A 431 -7.95 5.08 11.15
N LYS A 432 -8.87 4.85 10.19
CA LYS A 432 -9.91 5.82 9.84
C LYS A 432 -10.82 6.15 11.02
N ASP A 433 -11.20 5.15 11.81
CA ASP A 433 -12.01 5.37 13.01
C ASP A 433 -11.25 6.20 14.05
N ILE A 434 -9.98 5.91 14.32
CA ILE A 434 -9.14 6.69 15.23
C ILE A 434 -8.94 8.11 14.71
N GLN A 435 -8.69 8.28 13.41
CA GLN A 435 -8.55 9.58 12.78
C GLN A 435 -9.83 10.40 12.93
N SER A 436 -11.01 9.79 12.71
CA SER A 436 -12.29 10.48 12.90
C SER A 436 -12.51 10.93 14.35
N ARG A 437 -12.09 10.13 15.33
CA ARG A 437 -12.14 10.49 16.76
C ARG A 437 -11.16 11.61 17.10
N TYR A 438 -9.96 11.58 16.50
CA TYR A 438 -8.98 12.63 16.65
C TYR A 438 -9.49 13.96 16.08
N ASP A 439 -10.09 13.94 14.89
CA ASP A 439 -10.67 15.12 14.26
C ASP A 439 -11.83 15.69 15.10
N GLN A 440 -12.68 14.83 15.67
CA GLN A 440 -13.72 15.24 16.63
C GLN A 440 -13.13 15.89 17.88
N LEU A 441 -12.06 15.31 18.45
CA LEU A 441 -11.39 15.87 19.63
C LEU A 441 -10.74 17.21 19.32
N LEU A 442 -10.13 17.37 18.15
CA LEU A 442 -9.59 18.65 17.68
C LEU A 442 -10.68 19.71 17.54
N GLU A 443 -11.84 19.34 17.02
CA GLU A 443 -12.96 20.26 16.89
C GLU A 443 -13.52 20.68 18.25
N GLN A 444 -13.65 19.74 19.20
CA GLN A 444 -14.00 20.05 20.58
C GLN A 444 -12.97 20.97 21.25
N PHE A 445 -11.67 20.70 21.05
CA PHE A 445 -10.60 21.54 21.57
C PHE A 445 -10.69 22.96 21.02
N ARG A 446 -10.91 23.12 19.70
CA ARG A 446 -11.10 24.45 19.07
C ARG A 446 -12.33 25.17 19.61
N GLN A 447 -13.44 24.47 19.84
CA GLN A 447 -14.64 25.06 20.44
C GLN A 447 -14.39 25.53 21.88
N LEU A 448 -13.71 24.70 22.69
CA LEU A 448 -13.32 25.08 24.04
C LEU A 448 -12.38 26.29 24.03
N GLN A 449 -11.39 26.31 23.12
CA GLN A 449 -10.46 27.41 22.97
C GLN A 449 -11.19 28.71 22.61
N LEU A 450 -12.11 28.68 21.64
CA LEU A 450 -12.94 29.83 21.30
C LEU A 450 -13.79 30.30 22.49
N GLY A 451 -14.37 29.38 23.25
CA GLY A 451 -15.14 29.68 24.46
C GLY A 451 -14.29 30.29 25.58
N THR A 452 -13.05 29.83 25.75
CA THR A 452 -12.10 30.43 26.71
C THR A 452 -11.65 31.81 26.24
N ASP A 453 -11.36 31.99 24.95
CA ASP A 453 -10.95 33.28 24.39
C ASP A 453 -12.07 34.31 24.51
N SER A 454 -13.32 33.92 24.26
CA SER A 454 -14.48 34.80 24.48
C SER A 454 -14.63 35.16 25.96
N ARG A 455 -14.44 34.19 26.87
CA ARG A 455 -14.52 34.43 28.32
C ARG A 455 -13.40 35.36 28.81
N VAL A 456 -12.19 35.20 28.30
CA VAL A 456 -11.04 36.07 28.60
C VAL A 456 -11.31 37.48 28.07
N ALA A 457 -11.87 37.62 26.87
CA ALA A 457 -12.24 38.91 26.31
C ALA A 457 -13.34 39.60 27.14
N GLU A 458 -14.37 38.87 27.57
CA GLU A 458 -15.41 39.35 28.49
C GLU A 458 -14.81 39.86 29.81
N LEU A 459 -14.00 39.03 30.48
CA LEU A 459 -13.36 39.39 31.75
C LEU A 459 -12.39 40.57 31.59
N SER A 460 -11.64 40.63 30.49
CA SER A 460 -10.76 41.77 30.19
C SER A 460 -11.56 43.05 30.02
N ASN A 461 -12.69 43.01 29.32
CA ASN A 461 -13.56 44.17 29.16
C ASN A 461 -14.23 44.58 30.48
N GLN A 462 -14.66 43.63 31.31
CA GLN A 462 -15.16 43.90 32.66
C GLN A 462 -14.09 44.56 33.54
N ALA A 463 -12.86 44.04 33.52
CA ALA A 463 -11.75 44.62 34.26
C ALA A 463 -11.46 46.07 33.82
N LYS A 464 -11.50 46.35 32.51
CA LYS A 464 -11.36 47.73 31.98
C LYS A 464 -12.50 48.64 32.43
N LEU A 465 -13.75 48.15 32.43
CA LEU A 465 -14.88 48.93 32.93
C LEU A 465 -14.71 49.26 34.42
N HIS A 466 -14.36 48.27 35.24
CA HIS A 466 -14.10 48.50 36.66
C HIS A 466 -12.90 49.41 36.91
N SER A 467 -11.85 49.36 36.07
CA SER A 467 -10.75 50.32 36.19
C SER A 467 -11.22 51.74 35.87
N PHE A 468 -12.05 51.96 34.85
CA PHE A 468 -12.63 53.27 34.56
C PHE A 468 -13.58 53.76 35.67
N GLU A 469 -14.38 52.87 36.24
CA GLU A 469 -15.24 53.17 37.38
C GLU A 469 -14.40 53.55 38.61
N ALA A 470 -13.31 52.85 38.87
CA ALA A 470 -12.38 53.15 39.95
C ALA A 470 -11.66 54.49 39.74
N GLU A 471 -11.18 54.78 38.52
CA GLU A 471 -10.60 56.08 38.17
C GLU A 471 -11.62 57.21 38.36
N ARG A 472 -12.86 57.02 37.92
CA ARG A 472 -13.94 57.99 38.13
C ARG A 472 -14.24 58.20 39.62
N ALA A 473 -14.34 57.12 40.39
CA ALA A 473 -14.56 57.19 41.84
C ALA A 473 -13.39 57.89 42.55
N GLN A 474 -12.16 57.63 42.11
CA GLN A 474 -10.96 58.30 42.62
C GLN A 474 -10.97 59.79 42.30
N MET A 475 -11.35 60.21 41.08
CA MET A 475 -11.50 61.62 40.75
C MET A 475 -12.55 62.31 41.64
N VAL A 476 -13.72 61.68 41.83
CA VAL A 476 -14.77 62.22 42.72
C VAL A 476 -14.27 62.29 44.16
N LYS A 477 -13.54 61.28 44.64
CA LYS A 477 -12.91 61.30 45.96
C LYS A 477 -11.92 62.46 46.09
N GLU A 478 -11.08 62.71 45.09
CA GLU A 478 -10.12 63.81 45.10
C GLU A 478 -10.81 65.18 45.07
N GLU A 479 -11.86 65.34 44.27
CA GLU A 479 -12.69 66.55 44.23
C GLU A 479 -13.39 66.81 45.57
N THR A 480 -14.01 65.78 46.16
CA THR A 480 -14.66 65.89 47.47
C THR A 480 -13.66 66.15 48.59
N ALA A 481 -12.46 65.56 48.54
CA ALA A 481 -11.38 65.87 49.49
C ALA A 481 -10.90 67.32 49.36
N LYS A 482 -10.75 67.83 48.13
CA LYS A 482 -10.42 69.25 47.89
C LYS A 482 -11.51 70.19 48.41
N ALA A 483 -12.78 69.87 48.16
CA ALA A 483 -13.92 70.64 48.66
C ALA A 483 -13.96 70.62 50.20
N LEU A 484 -13.75 69.45 50.83
CA LEU A 484 -13.65 69.33 52.28
C LEU A 484 -12.52 70.18 52.85
N ALA A 485 -11.33 70.14 52.25
CA ALA A 485 -10.20 70.97 52.67
C ALA A 485 -10.52 72.47 52.56
N GLN A 486 -11.20 72.90 51.49
CA GLN A 486 -11.67 74.29 51.36
C GLN A 486 -12.66 74.65 52.46
N CYS A 487 -13.67 73.81 52.72
CA CYS A 487 -14.63 74.02 53.81
C CYS A 487 -13.94 74.07 55.19
N GLN A 488 -12.92 73.24 55.43
CA GLN A 488 -12.14 73.27 56.66
C GLN A 488 -11.41 74.61 56.82
N VAL A 489 -10.73 75.10 55.77
CA VAL A 489 -10.08 76.42 55.78
C VAL A 489 -11.08 77.55 56.01
N GLU A 490 -12.28 77.47 55.41
CA GLU A 490 -13.36 78.42 55.66
C GLU A 490 -13.85 78.37 57.11
N CYS A 491 -14.03 77.17 57.67
CA CYS A 491 -14.40 76.98 59.06
C CYS A 491 -13.35 77.58 60.00
N GLU A 492 -12.06 77.31 59.77
CA GLU A 492 -10.96 77.92 60.53
C GLU A 492 -10.97 79.45 60.44
N LYS A 493 -11.24 80.00 59.25
CA LYS A 493 -11.36 81.45 59.05
C LYS A 493 -12.53 82.04 59.84
N GLN A 494 -13.69 81.38 59.82
CA GLN A 494 -14.86 81.81 60.60
C GLN A 494 -14.60 81.67 62.10
N GLN A 495 -13.92 80.60 62.54
CA GLN A 495 -13.54 80.40 63.92
C GLN A 495 -12.59 81.50 64.42
N LYS A 496 -11.54 81.84 63.65
CA LYS A 496 -10.66 82.99 63.97
C LYS A 496 -11.42 84.31 64.01
N LYS A 497 -12.39 84.52 63.11
CA LYS A 497 -13.23 85.72 63.11
C LYS A 497 -14.12 85.78 64.37
N LEU A 498 -14.69 84.65 64.78
CA LEU A 498 -15.45 84.51 66.03
C LEU A 498 -14.55 84.78 67.25
N GLU A 499 -13.33 84.26 67.29
CA GLU A 499 -12.36 84.52 68.36
C GLU A 499 -12.05 86.02 68.48
N LEU A 500 -11.76 86.70 67.37
CA LEU A 500 -11.53 88.15 67.36
C LEU A 500 -12.76 88.94 67.79
N LEU A 501 -13.94 88.59 67.28
CA LEU A 501 -15.20 89.23 67.72
C LEU A 501 -15.47 88.99 69.20
N THR A 502 -15.15 87.80 69.72
CA THR A 502 -15.28 87.45 71.13
C THR A 502 -14.31 88.27 71.98
N GLN A 503 -13.06 88.44 71.53
CA GLN A 503 -12.08 89.31 72.20
C GLN A 503 -12.53 90.77 72.21
N GLU A 504 -13.03 91.29 71.08
CA GLU A 504 -13.58 92.65 70.99
C GLU A 504 -14.81 92.80 71.89
N PHE A 505 -15.71 91.82 71.91
CA PHE A 505 -16.86 91.80 72.80
C PHE A 505 -16.42 91.87 74.28
N TYR A 506 -15.48 91.03 74.70
CA TYR A 506 -14.97 91.07 76.08
C TYR A 506 -14.23 92.38 76.40
N ARG A 507 -13.47 92.96 75.46
CA ARG A 507 -12.87 94.29 75.63
C ARG A 507 -13.93 95.35 75.82
N LEU A 508 -14.97 95.34 74.99
CA LEU A 508 -16.08 96.28 75.05
C LEU A 508 -16.84 96.13 76.37
N GLN A 509 -17.16 94.89 76.77
CA GLN A 509 -17.79 94.57 78.04
C GLN A 509 -16.96 95.08 79.21
N THR A 510 -15.66 94.79 79.25
CA THR A 510 -14.76 95.27 80.32
C THR A 510 -14.71 96.80 80.35
N SER A 511 -14.69 97.47 79.19
CA SER A 511 -14.70 98.93 79.11
C SER A 511 -16.03 99.53 79.58
N SER A 512 -17.14 98.88 79.26
CA SER A 512 -18.49 99.24 79.71
C SER A 512 -18.63 99.05 81.21
N GLU A 513 -18.18 97.92 81.76
CA GLU A 513 -18.18 97.65 83.20
C GLU A 513 -17.33 98.68 83.96
N LYS A 514 -16.17 99.08 83.41
CA LYS A 514 -15.37 100.19 83.94
C LYS A 514 -16.12 101.52 83.94
N GLN A 515 -16.77 101.88 82.83
CA GLN A 515 -17.58 103.11 82.76
C GLN A 515 -18.75 103.08 83.74
N VAL A 516 -19.42 101.94 83.88
CA VAL A 516 -20.50 101.75 84.85
C VAL A 516 -19.97 101.92 86.28
N ALA A 517 -18.83 101.31 86.62
CA ALA A 517 -18.21 101.47 87.93
C ALA A 517 -17.78 102.92 88.21
N GLU A 518 -17.21 103.62 87.22
CA GLU A 518 -16.86 105.04 87.32
C GLU A 518 -18.10 105.93 87.53
N LEU A 519 -19.18 105.68 86.80
CA LEU A 519 -20.45 106.40 86.95
C LEU A 519 -21.09 106.12 88.32
N GLN A 520 -21.06 104.87 88.77
CA GLN A 520 -21.53 104.51 90.12
C GLN A 520 -20.70 105.23 91.19
N ALA A 521 -19.37 105.27 91.07
CA ALA A 521 -18.50 106.00 91.99
C ALA A 521 -18.79 107.51 92.01
N ARG A 522 -19.03 108.13 90.85
CA ARG A 522 -19.46 109.54 90.74
C ARG A 522 -20.81 109.78 91.39
N THR A 523 -21.75 108.86 91.20
CA THR A 523 -23.10 108.96 91.79
C THR A 523 -23.01 108.88 93.31
N VAL A 524 -22.20 107.97 93.84
CA VAL A 524 -21.94 107.87 95.29
C VAL A 524 -21.26 109.15 95.81
N GLN A 525 -20.27 109.70 95.12
CA GLN A 525 -19.65 110.97 95.49
C GLN A 525 -20.61 112.16 95.49
N GLN A 526 -21.52 112.23 94.50
CA GLN A 526 -22.53 113.29 94.46
C GLN A 526 -23.58 113.11 95.56
N ALA A 527 -23.97 111.87 95.87
CA ALA A 527 -24.88 111.57 96.96
C ALA A 527 -24.30 111.98 98.32
N THR A 528 -23.02 111.72 98.59
CA THR A 528 -22.38 112.16 99.84
C THR A 528 -22.24 113.68 99.93
N GLN A 529 -21.98 114.37 98.81
CA GLN A 529 -21.98 115.84 98.77
C GLN A 529 -23.37 116.41 99.08
N LEU A 530 -24.44 115.85 98.50
CA LEU A 530 -25.81 116.27 98.80
C LEU A 530 -26.14 116.09 100.28
N GLU A 531 -25.77 114.96 100.88
CA GLU A 531 -26.01 114.71 102.32
C GLU A 531 -25.33 115.76 103.22
N THR A 532 -24.15 116.27 102.83
CA THR A 532 -23.48 117.35 103.57
C THR A 532 -24.19 118.70 103.43
N TYR A 533 -24.76 119.01 102.25
CA TYR A 533 -25.54 120.23 102.04
C TYR A 533 -26.87 120.19 102.79
N GLU A 534 -27.56 119.04 102.81
CA GLU A 534 -28.83 118.88 103.54
C GLU A 534 -28.68 119.12 105.05
N LYS A 535 -27.56 118.70 105.65
CA LYS A 535 -27.28 118.96 107.08
C LYS A 535 -27.06 120.45 107.37
N LEU A 536 -26.38 121.16 106.47
CA LEU A 536 -26.17 122.62 106.58
C LEU A 536 -27.47 123.41 106.43
N GLU A 537 -28.40 122.98 105.56
CA GLU A 537 -29.71 123.61 105.43
C GLU A 537 -30.57 123.44 106.70
N GLN A 538 -30.57 122.25 107.32
CA GLN A 538 -31.31 122.02 108.55
C GLN A 538 -30.85 122.92 109.72
N GLU A 539 -29.55 123.20 109.82
CA GLU A 539 -29.00 124.11 110.82
C GLU A 539 -29.42 125.57 110.56
N LEU A 540 -29.47 126.01 109.30
CA LEU A 540 -29.88 127.37 108.92
C LEU A 540 -31.39 127.62 109.12
N ASP A 541 -32.22 126.61 108.84
CA ASP A 541 -33.68 126.68 109.05
C ASP A 541 -34.03 126.82 110.54
N HIS A 542 -33.31 126.13 111.42
CA HIS A 542 -33.53 126.26 112.86
C HIS A 542 -33.23 127.67 113.39
N ILE A 543 -32.18 128.30 112.87
CA ILE A 543 -31.77 129.66 113.25
C ILE A 543 -32.76 130.71 112.72
N THR A 544 -33.24 130.56 111.49
CA THR A 544 -34.24 131.47 110.92
C THR A 544 -35.60 131.37 111.61
N MET A 545 -35.97 130.18 112.08
CA MET A 545 -37.21 129.97 112.84
C MET A 545 -37.16 130.63 114.22
N GLN A 546 -36.03 130.51 114.95
CA GLN A 546 -35.85 131.18 116.25
C GLN A 546 -35.82 132.71 116.14
N ALA A 547 -35.24 133.26 115.07
CA ALA A 547 -35.24 134.71 114.85
C ALA A 547 -36.60 135.27 114.42
N ALA A 548 -37.48 134.45 113.83
CA ALA A 548 -38.80 134.86 113.36
C ALA A 548 -39.85 134.96 114.49
N GLU A 549 -39.67 134.24 115.60
CA GLU A 549 -40.60 134.22 116.75
C GLU A 549 -40.43 135.42 117.69
N ILE A 550 -39.33 136.17 117.59
CA ILE A 550 -39.07 137.35 118.43
C ILE A 550 -39.77 138.58 117.83
N GLU A 551 -40.67 139.20 118.59
CA GLU A 551 -41.50 140.32 118.14
C GLU A 551 -40.73 141.66 118.08
N ASN A 552 -39.61 141.78 118.81
CA ASN A 552 -38.83 143.01 118.95
C ASN A 552 -37.62 143.05 118.00
N GLU A 553 -37.56 144.02 117.08
CA GLU A 553 -36.60 144.06 115.95
C GLU A 553 -35.12 144.16 116.38
N GLU A 554 -34.81 144.88 117.48
CA GLU A 554 -33.42 145.03 117.97
C GLU A 554 -32.90 143.79 118.74
N GLU A 555 -33.80 142.96 119.25
CA GLU A 555 -33.47 141.71 119.95
C GLU A 555 -33.33 140.54 118.97
N ALA A 556 -34.14 140.51 117.90
CA ALA A 556 -33.99 139.56 116.80
C ALA A 556 -32.64 139.75 116.06
N GLU A 557 -32.20 141.01 115.85
CA GLU A 557 -30.86 141.27 115.31
C GLU A 557 -29.74 140.80 116.25
N ARG A 558 -29.98 140.76 117.58
CA ARG A 558 -29.01 140.29 118.58
C ARG A 558 -28.87 138.77 118.64
N VAL A 559 -29.98 138.01 118.48
CA VAL A 559 -29.95 136.54 118.38
C VAL A 559 -29.33 136.08 117.06
N LEU A 560 -29.61 136.78 115.95
CA LEU A 560 -28.89 136.59 114.70
C LEU A 560 -27.38 136.86 114.87
N PHE A 561 -27.00 137.89 115.64
CA PHE A 561 -25.60 138.21 115.88
C PHE A 561 -24.87 137.18 116.77
N SER A 562 -25.54 136.58 117.76
CA SER A 562 -24.92 135.58 118.65
C SER A 562 -24.54 134.26 117.96
N TYR A 563 -25.16 133.95 116.81
CA TYR A 563 -24.78 132.81 115.97
C TYR A 563 -23.74 133.16 114.88
N GLY A 564 -22.95 134.23 115.10
CA GLY A 564 -21.79 134.57 114.27
C GLY A 564 -22.10 135.37 113.01
N TYR A 565 -23.32 135.92 112.89
CA TYR A 565 -23.72 136.75 111.74
C TYR A 565 -23.23 138.19 111.89
N GLY A 566 -21.98 138.42 111.47
CA GLY A 566 -21.37 139.76 111.44
C GLY A 566 -19.99 139.82 110.81
N ALA A 567 -19.26 138.69 110.75
CA ALA A 567 -17.85 138.72 110.38
C ALA A 567 -17.53 138.39 108.91
N ASN A 568 -18.21 137.44 108.24
CA ASN A 568 -17.72 136.91 106.96
C ASN A 568 -18.78 136.59 105.88
N VAL A 569 -19.94 137.26 105.89
CA VAL A 569 -20.98 137.03 104.87
C VAL A 569 -21.02 138.18 103.85
N PRO A 570 -20.79 137.90 102.55
CA PRO A 570 -20.79 138.90 101.48
C PRO A 570 -22.07 139.75 101.43
N THR A 571 -21.91 141.04 101.13
CA THR A 571 -22.96 142.08 101.20
C THR A 571 -24.24 141.79 100.41
N THR A 572 -24.19 140.91 99.40
CA THR A 572 -25.36 140.41 98.66
C THR A 572 -26.20 139.36 99.42
N ALA A 573 -25.57 138.53 100.25
CA ALA A 573 -26.25 137.50 101.05
C ALA A 573 -26.95 138.10 102.29
N LYS A 574 -26.42 139.18 102.88
CA LYS A 574 -27.10 139.94 103.95
C LYS A 574 -28.49 140.45 103.53
N ARG A 575 -28.63 140.91 102.28
CA ARG A 575 -29.90 141.41 101.74
C ARG A 575 -30.88 140.27 101.47
N ARG A 576 -30.41 139.12 100.97
CA ARG A 576 -31.24 137.91 100.80
C ARG A 576 -31.73 137.39 102.14
N LEU A 577 -30.89 137.37 103.17
CA LEU A 577 -31.31 136.85 104.47
C LEU A 577 -32.34 137.77 105.16
N LYS A 578 -32.20 139.09 105.06
CA LYS A 578 -33.27 140.03 105.49
C LYS A 578 -34.57 139.80 104.72
N GLN A 579 -34.48 139.54 103.41
CA GLN A 579 -35.64 139.19 102.61
C GLN A 579 -36.24 137.84 103.00
N SER A 580 -35.43 136.82 103.31
CA SER A 580 -35.93 135.50 103.72
C SER A 580 -36.51 135.52 105.14
N VAL A 581 -36.05 136.37 106.06
CA VAL A 581 -36.72 136.62 107.35
C VAL A 581 -38.05 137.34 107.17
N HIS A 582 -38.13 138.36 106.30
CA HIS A 582 -39.40 139.02 105.99
C HIS A 582 -40.38 138.11 105.21
N LEU A 583 -39.86 137.26 104.32
CA LEU A 583 -40.64 136.22 103.64
C LEU A 583 -41.08 135.16 104.64
N ALA A 584 -40.23 134.71 105.55
CA ALA A 584 -40.59 133.75 106.61
C ALA A 584 -41.71 134.32 107.49
N ARG A 585 -41.66 135.61 107.90
CA ARG A 585 -42.79 136.27 108.58
C ARG A 585 -44.08 136.25 107.73
N ARG A 586 -43.97 136.52 106.43
CA ARG A 586 -45.11 136.51 105.50
C ARG A 586 -45.65 135.11 105.22
N VAL A 587 -44.78 134.10 105.16
CA VAL A 587 -45.11 132.69 105.02
C VAL A 587 -45.77 132.18 106.29
N LEU A 588 -45.31 132.57 107.49
CA LEU A 588 -45.94 132.20 108.76
C LEU A 588 -47.37 132.80 108.87
N GLN A 589 -47.57 134.02 108.34
CA GLN A 589 -48.91 134.63 108.26
C GLN A 589 -49.79 133.93 107.21
N LEU A 590 -49.23 133.56 106.05
CA LEU A 590 -49.92 132.79 105.01
C LEU A 590 -50.19 131.34 105.45
N GLU A 591 -49.35 130.71 106.26
CA GLU A 591 -49.53 129.37 106.82
C GLU A 591 -50.62 129.35 107.89
N ARG A 592 -50.76 130.42 108.70
CA ARG A 592 -51.94 130.59 109.56
C ARG A 592 -53.22 130.68 108.74
N GLN A 593 -53.18 131.32 107.57
CA GLN A 593 -54.31 131.34 106.63
C GLN A 593 -54.51 129.98 105.93
N ASN A 594 -53.44 129.29 105.52
CA ASN A 594 -53.47 128.00 104.84
C ASN A 594 -53.95 126.87 105.76
N THR A 595 -53.57 126.89 107.03
CA THR A 595 -54.08 125.95 108.04
C THR A 595 -55.58 126.17 108.33
N SER A 596 -56.07 127.41 108.25
CA SER A 596 -57.53 127.68 108.31
C SER A 596 -58.27 127.14 107.08
N LEU A 597 -57.74 127.37 105.88
CA LEU A 597 -58.30 126.87 104.62
C LEU A 597 -58.21 125.34 104.50
N ARG A 598 -57.14 124.72 105.00
CA ARG A 598 -56.99 123.25 105.05
C ARG A 598 -57.97 122.62 106.04
N ARG A 599 -58.28 123.27 107.18
CA ARG A 599 -59.36 122.81 108.07
C ARG A 599 -60.72 122.88 107.40
N GLU A 600 -60.97 123.87 106.53
CA GLU A 600 -62.19 123.94 105.72
C GLU A 600 -62.18 122.89 104.59
N LEU A 601 -61.04 122.64 103.97
CA LEU A 601 -60.87 121.59 102.96
C LEU A 601 -61.03 120.17 103.54
N ASP A 602 -60.50 119.91 104.74
CA ASP A 602 -60.64 118.62 105.40
C ASP A 602 -62.05 118.41 105.96
N ARG A 603 -62.74 119.48 106.38
CA ARG A 603 -64.18 119.44 106.66
C ARG A 603 -64.99 119.10 105.40
N THR A 604 -64.67 119.70 104.26
CA THR A 604 -65.36 119.39 103.00
C THR A 604 -65.00 118.01 102.46
N LYS A 605 -63.77 117.53 102.58
CA LYS A 605 -63.37 116.16 102.22
C LYS A 605 -63.98 115.10 103.14
N SER A 606 -64.05 115.33 104.45
CA SER A 606 -64.71 114.41 105.38
C SER A 606 -66.22 114.33 105.13
N GLN A 607 -66.87 115.47 104.82
CA GLN A 607 -68.26 115.50 104.34
C GLN A 607 -68.41 114.75 103.01
N THR A 608 -67.50 114.92 102.07
CA THR A 608 -67.55 114.22 100.77
C THR A 608 -67.30 112.71 100.92
N GLY A 609 -66.44 112.31 101.86
CA GLY A 609 -66.17 110.90 102.21
C GLY A 609 -67.36 110.23 102.91
N GLN A 610 -68.03 110.94 103.81
CA GLN A 610 -69.28 110.47 104.43
C GLN A 610 -70.38 110.32 103.37
N ILE A 611 -70.53 111.31 102.47
CA ILE A 611 -71.48 111.26 101.36
C ILE A 611 -71.14 110.12 100.38
N SER A 612 -69.86 109.80 100.13
CA SER A 612 -69.50 108.70 99.23
C SER A 612 -69.70 107.31 99.85
N GLN A 613 -69.53 107.17 101.17
CA GLN A 613 -69.91 105.95 101.91
C GLN A 613 -71.43 105.78 102.02
N GLU A 614 -72.18 106.88 102.17
CA GLU A 614 -73.63 106.89 102.06
C GLU A 614 -74.08 106.55 100.62
N LEU A 615 -73.36 107.03 99.61
CA LEU A 615 -73.63 106.70 98.20
C LEU A 615 -73.30 105.23 97.86
N SER A 616 -72.25 104.65 98.44
CA SER A 616 -71.89 103.24 98.21
C SER A 616 -72.86 102.30 98.90
N SER A 617 -73.31 102.63 100.11
CA SER A 617 -74.36 101.90 100.82
C SER A 617 -75.74 102.08 100.18
N ALA A 618 -76.07 103.28 99.68
CA ALA A 618 -77.28 103.53 98.89
C ALA A 618 -77.24 102.81 97.53
N ASN A 619 -76.08 102.70 96.87
CA ASN A 619 -75.93 101.93 95.63
C ASN A 619 -76.00 100.42 95.86
N GLN A 620 -75.51 99.90 96.99
CA GLN A 620 -75.71 98.49 97.36
C GLN A 620 -77.19 98.17 97.65
N LEU A 621 -77.91 99.09 98.30
CA LEU A 621 -79.38 99.02 98.49
C LEU A 621 -80.15 99.19 97.18
N LEU A 622 -79.68 100.01 96.25
CA LEU A 622 -80.23 100.16 94.90
C LEU A 622 -79.98 98.89 94.05
N GLN A 623 -78.82 98.24 94.19
CA GLN A 623 -78.51 96.94 93.58
C GLN A 623 -79.42 95.81 94.09
N GLN A 624 -79.88 95.89 95.34
CA GLN A 624 -80.86 94.96 95.93
C GLN A 624 -82.30 95.28 95.50
N ALA A 625 -82.66 96.56 95.34
CA ALA A 625 -83.99 96.99 94.86
C ALA A 625 -84.17 96.82 93.34
N GLN A 626 -83.10 96.88 92.55
CA GLN A 626 -83.13 96.67 91.10
C GLN A 626 -82.95 95.20 90.70
N GLN A 627 -82.86 94.22 91.61
CA GLN A 627 -82.71 92.80 91.21
C GLN A 627 -83.80 92.25 90.26
N PRO A 628 -85.08 92.66 90.33
CA PRO A 628 -86.07 92.30 89.31
C PRO A 628 -85.85 93.05 87.98
N TYR A 629 -85.36 94.29 88.02
CA TYR A 629 -85.07 95.10 86.83
C TYR A 629 -83.75 94.72 86.15
N SER A 630 -82.73 94.29 86.89
CA SER A 630 -81.45 93.81 86.36
C SER A 630 -81.59 92.40 85.78
N TYR A 631 -82.42 91.53 86.38
CA TYR A 631 -82.79 90.26 85.76
C TYR A 631 -83.66 90.48 84.50
N LEU A 632 -84.54 91.49 84.49
CA LEU A 632 -85.27 91.88 83.29
C LEU A 632 -84.34 92.49 82.21
N ILE A 633 -83.35 93.29 82.60
CA ILE A 633 -82.36 93.89 81.67
C ILE A 633 -81.39 92.83 81.16
N GLU A 634 -80.99 91.83 81.97
CA GLU A 634 -80.18 90.71 81.50
C GLU A 634 -80.97 89.74 80.63
N THR A 635 -82.25 89.49 80.92
CA THR A 635 -83.13 88.72 80.02
C THR A 635 -83.45 89.48 78.74
N VAL A 636 -83.57 90.81 78.78
CA VAL A 636 -83.67 91.66 77.59
C VAL A 636 -82.36 91.67 76.82
N LYS A 637 -81.19 91.72 77.46
CA LYS A 637 -79.88 91.63 76.77
C LYS A 637 -79.61 90.24 76.19
N GLN A 638 -80.02 89.16 76.86
CA GLN A 638 -79.98 87.81 76.29
C GLN A 638 -80.99 87.66 75.14
N ARG A 639 -82.19 88.25 75.25
CA ARG A 639 -83.15 88.37 74.15
C ARG A 639 -82.59 89.20 73.01
N ASP A 640 -81.86 90.28 73.26
CA ASP A 640 -81.25 91.13 72.25
C ASP A 640 -80.06 90.44 71.55
N ALA A 641 -79.30 89.61 72.28
CA ALA A 641 -78.29 88.74 71.69
C ALA A 641 -78.92 87.60 70.86
N GLN A 642 -80.04 87.02 71.31
CA GLN A 642 -80.85 86.09 70.52
C GLN A 642 -81.49 86.77 69.30
N ILE A 643 -81.90 88.04 69.41
CA ILE A 643 -82.38 88.85 68.29
C ILE A 643 -81.23 89.19 67.34
N GLY A 644 -80.01 89.40 67.83
CA GLY A 644 -78.81 89.58 67.01
C GLY A 644 -78.49 88.34 66.18
N THR A 645 -78.46 87.17 66.82
CA THR A 645 -78.24 85.89 66.12
C THR A 645 -79.40 85.52 65.18
N LEU A 646 -80.65 85.82 65.56
CA LEU A 646 -81.79 85.69 64.65
C LEU A 646 -81.78 86.73 63.53
N LYS A 647 -81.25 87.94 63.74
CA LYS A 647 -81.06 88.96 62.69
C LYS A 647 -79.93 88.59 61.74
N GLU A 648 -78.86 87.95 62.20
CA GLU A 648 -77.83 87.38 61.32
C GLU A 648 -78.36 86.16 60.56
N ARG A 649 -79.19 85.33 61.19
CA ARG A 649 -79.92 84.23 60.53
C ARG A 649 -80.95 84.76 59.53
N ILE A 650 -81.64 85.85 59.85
CA ILE A 650 -82.56 86.54 58.95
C ILE A 650 -81.78 87.21 57.83
N ALA A 651 -80.62 87.83 58.08
CA ALA A 651 -79.77 88.39 57.03
C ALA A 651 -79.22 87.31 56.10
N SER A 652 -78.79 86.15 56.64
CA SER A 652 -78.39 85.00 55.81
C SER A 652 -79.58 84.41 55.04
N LEU A 653 -80.75 84.32 55.66
CA LEU A 653 -81.98 83.88 54.98
C LEU A 653 -82.53 84.95 54.03
N GLU A 654 -82.26 86.23 54.23
CA GLU A 654 -82.60 87.34 53.34
C GLU A 654 -81.63 87.37 52.16
N ASP A 655 -80.36 87.02 52.36
CA ASP A 655 -79.40 86.78 51.29
C ASP A 655 -79.79 85.53 50.49
N ASP A 656 -80.21 84.44 51.15
CA ASP A 656 -80.76 83.24 50.50
C ASP A 656 -82.11 83.53 49.81
N VAL A 657 -82.97 84.36 50.39
CA VAL A 657 -84.22 84.81 49.76
C VAL A 657 -83.92 85.81 48.65
N SER A 658 -82.83 86.58 48.72
CA SER A 658 -82.41 87.49 47.65
C SER A 658 -81.79 86.71 46.49
N SER A 659 -81.04 85.64 46.75
CA SER A 659 -80.48 84.73 45.75
C SER A 659 -81.60 83.90 45.12
N LEU A 660 -82.51 83.33 45.93
CA LEU A 660 -83.73 82.67 45.45
C LEU A 660 -84.70 83.64 44.78
N ARG A 661 -84.77 84.93 45.15
CA ARG A 661 -85.54 85.95 44.42
C ARG A 661 -84.83 86.35 43.13
N LYS A 662 -83.50 86.36 43.06
CA LYS A 662 -82.75 86.57 41.81
C LYS A 662 -82.93 85.36 40.88
N GLU A 663 -82.95 84.14 41.40
CA GLU A 663 -83.28 82.92 40.65
C GLU A 663 -84.77 82.83 40.27
N ARG A 664 -85.68 83.20 41.16
CA ARG A 664 -87.12 83.29 40.85
C ARG A 664 -87.37 84.41 39.85
N ASN A 665 -86.70 85.54 39.96
CA ASN A 665 -86.84 86.65 39.01
C ASN A 665 -86.17 86.29 37.68
N SER A 666 -85.04 85.58 37.65
CA SER A 666 -84.49 85.07 36.39
C SER A 666 -85.38 84.00 35.77
N LEU A 667 -85.97 83.09 36.57
CA LEU A 667 -86.98 82.12 36.12
C LEU A 667 -88.29 82.78 35.71
N GLN A 668 -88.72 83.86 36.38
CA GLN A 668 -89.90 84.65 36.02
C GLN A 668 -89.62 85.52 34.81
N GLN A 669 -88.39 85.99 34.62
CA GLN A 669 -87.94 86.71 33.43
C GLN A 669 -87.84 85.74 32.26
N VAL A 670 -87.34 84.51 32.43
CA VAL A 670 -87.44 83.42 31.45
C VAL A 670 -88.91 83.03 31.19
N LYS A 671 -89.76 82.95 32.22
CA LYS A 671 -91.19 82.68 32.06
C LYS A 671 -91.91 83.82 31.34
N ASN A 672 -91.56 85.06 31.64
CA ASN A 672 -92.16 86.23 31.02
C ASN A 672 -91.57 86.49 29.63
N ASP A 673 -90.34 86.11 29.36
CA ASP A 673 -89.74 86.09 28.03
C ASP A 673 -90.38 84.95 27.22
N MET A 674 -90.68 83.80 27.84
CA MET A 674 -91.54 82.76 27.26
C MET A 674 -93.00 83.23 27.09
N ALA A 675 -93.53 84.05 27.99
CA ALA A 675 -94.88 84.62 27.89
C ALA A 675 -94.94 85.74 26.86
N ALA A 676 -93.86 86.53 26.71
CA ALA A 676 -93.66 87.53 25.68
C ALA A 676 -93.35 86.87 24.33
N ASP A 677 -92.75 85.68 24.31
CA ASP A 677 -92.64 84.84 23.13
C ASP A 677 -93.99 84.17 22.80
N LEU A 678 -94.81 83.80 23.79
CA LEU A 678 -96.20 83.36 23.60
C LEU A 678 -97.14 84.49 23.15
N GLU A 679 -96.99 85.70 23.68
CA GLU A 679 -97.76 86.86 23.26
C GLU A 679 -97.21 87.48 21.98
N ARG A 680 -95.93 87.33 21.64
CA ARG A 680 -95.43 87.53 20.26
C ARG A 680 -95.93 86.43 19.33
N LEU A 681 -96.18 85.22 19.80
CA LEU A 681 -96.92 84.21 19.02
C LEU A 681 -98.42 84.59 18.90
N LEU A 682 -99.00 85.37 19.83
CA LEU A 682 -100.38 85.90 19.73
C LEU A 682 -100.49 87.27 19.01
N SER A 683 -99.40 88.04 18.94
CA SER A 683 -99.18 89.05 17.89
C SER A 683 -99.30 88.42 16.49
N HIS A 684 -99.31 87.09 16.42
CA HIS A 684 -99.81 86.27 15.33
C HIS A 684 -101.15 86.65 14.67
N ARG A 685 -102.20 86.91 15.47
CA ARG A 685 -103.56 86.48 15.07
C ARG A 685 -104.70 87.50 14.94
N GLU A 686 -105.00 88.43 15.88
CA GLU A 686 -106.42 88.90 15.96
C GLU A 686 -106.76 90.40 16.03
N SER A 687 -105.85 91.34 16.24
CA SER A 687 -106.17 92.77 16.16
C SER A 687 -105.61 93.45 14.91
N SER A 688 -105.92 92.83 13.77
CA SER A 688 -106.60 93.56 12.70
C SER A 688 -107.92 94.11 13.27
N CYS A 689 -107.91 95.37 13.68
CA CYS A 689 -109.07 96.27 13.81
C CYS A 689 -110.21 96.01 12.79
N PRO A 690 -111.42 96.61 12.95
CA PRO A 690 -112.10 97.12 14.16
C PRO A 690 -113.64 96.87 14.19
N GLN A 691 -114.29 97.02 15.35
CA GLN A 691 -115.56 97.75 15.60
C GLN A 691 -116.01 97.56 17.06
N GLY A 692 -116.29 98.67 17.76
CA GLY A 692 -116.91 98.71 19.10
C GLY A 692 -116.23 99.69 20.05
#